data_AF-A0A067N8M5-F1
#
_entry.id   AF-A0A067N8M5-F1
#
_cell.length_a   1.000
_cell.length_b   1.000
_cell.length_c   1.000
_cell.angle_alpha   90.00
_cell.angle_beta   90.00
_cell.angle_gamma   90.00
#
_symmetry.space_group_name_H-M   'P 1'
#
loop_
_entity.id
_entity.type
_entity.pdbx_description
1 polymer ?
#
loop_
_entity_poly.entity_id
_entity_poly.type
_entity_poly.pdbx_seq_one_letter_code
_entity_poly.pdbx_strand_id
1 'polypeptide(L)'
;MSSPFSPTKRQFLILGGIITVLFATLLWQYPKQEKSTYLGAEYGQSSWLQKLCPQSPAPNVSTLQTNFDRQRLRRKNIAIASTFGFHHDVFLALAWTMKRVLGAAGGAVQVYARTPYAFGFQEIVDELGLYTGPVKTPEELVQDITRNNGEGSIDLVVLGTCEVDTAWQPRIAEWSRRDAIRLLPISNHVAQGFRRSFNELADSKDPKIRSAGYEYIPIDVHVPILDVPRLPQTLADKVLSKAVIQGSFNMDRRDYAHLFEDLKDSLAVTESPRSWGYLPLHDRDSYVIDPEDPSPFHLYLIGSGHVDVPTELKNIVSVHVNLEYSAFYELMGSMDICIPAFAENGYYEHQASSTFAMSLECDVPILVTHRMRASYTYADDDRVVVTRPAAMREIAAIKALRTWKVEDESPNLQTKKAIQEMMSRGWTRSKREMQLFKEEIWMRNENVWVFVSLSFLAYVAALVTPLSDWAKLIKLGPNAPYHKAPAPRGVKQNLPPDCKVKQVVYLSRHGSRYPGFEGTYVSAMAQTVTTAQPVIASARLPRELRFLKTYTSTLGSEDLVDKGRQEMVHHGKEFRKRYPHFSFEHFVTSGSSRVIESATYFGKGYFGHNWNDPSMISPIPSNPATLSHLTPFQVCPNHSFSVSDSIKGAWQNIFMPAITARINAAVPGLNFADIDTLGGFYACAFDYAAHGESPWCGAFTKQEIDQFEYYADLDVSASWGLMHPQNMARVMGSVYTKKLIQRLSTNDENVAYVELGHDATIAVAMTAMGLATYGPIPRESDPNGSFVPTGMILSSPLHTWYQKGR
;
A
#
# COMPACT_ATOMS: atom_id res chain seq x y z
N MET A 1 53.26 -24.78 29.50
CA MET A 1 53.35 -24.92 28.02
C MET A 1 52.04 -25.52 27.51
N SER A 2 51.69 -25.26 26.24
CA SER A 2 50.76 -26.03 25.37
C SER A 2 49.56 -26.77 25.99
N SER A 3 48.35 -26.31 25.67
CA SER A 3 47.08 -27.07 25.70
C SER A 3 46.83 -27.75 24.32
N PRO A 4 45.65 -28.34 24.01
CA PRO A 4 44.53 -28.86 24.82
C PRO A 4 44.17 -30.34 24.46
N PHE A 5 43.09 -30.92 25.03
CA PHE A 5 41.96 -31.52 24.25
C PHE A 5 40.86 -32.20 25.10
N SER A 6 39.61 -31.71 24.99
CA SER A 6 38.34 -32.38 25.40
C SER A 6 38.14 -32.74 26.89
N PRO A 7 36.88 -32.99 27.32
CA PRO A 7 36.42 -34.38 27.47
C PRO A 7 34.95 -34.62 27.03
N THR A 8 34.46 -35.86 27.13
CA THR A 8 33.08 -36.24 26.75
C THR A 8 32.34 -37.06 27.82
N LYS A 9 31.03 -36.75 27.98
CA LYS A 9 29.92 -37.62 28.44
C LYS A 9 29.88 -38.15 29.91
N ARG A 10 28.63 -38.40 30.35
CA ARG A 10 28.18 -39.27 31.49
C ARG A 10 28.43 -38.77 32.93
N GLN A 11 27.64 -39.10 33.97
CA GLN A 11 26.20 -39.52 34.11
C GLN A 11 25.85 -39.58 35.64
N PHE A 12 24.55 -39.78 35.99
CA PHE A 12 23.98 -39.94 37.37
C PHE A 12 23.95 -38.63 38.23
N LEU A 13 22.89 -38.25 38.97
CA LEU A 13 22.03 -38.91 39.99
C LEU A 13 22.80 -39.14 41.32
N ILE A 14 22.24 -38.92 42.54
CA ILE A 14 20.85 -39.11 43.02
C ILE A 14 20.58 -38.36 44.38
N LEU A 15 19.36 -38.50 44.95
CA LEU A 15 18.82 -38.06 46.29
C LEU A 15 18.28 -36.61 46.43
N GLY A 16 17.03 -36.39 46.93
CA GLY A 16 15.94 -37.35 47.22
C GLY A 16 14.69 -36.76 47.93
N GLY A 17 13.58 -37.53 47.99
CA GLY A 17 12.32 -37.28 48.76
C GLY A 17 11.31 -36.31 48.10
N ILE A 18 10.11 -36.65 47.58
CA ILE A 18 9.06 -37.68 47.91
C ILE A 18 8.43 -37.39 49.30
N ILE A 19 7.11 -37.27 49.57
CA ILE A 19 5.80 -37.75 49.02
C ILE A 19 4.80 -36.53 49.01
N THR A 20 3.75 -36.26 48.19
CA THR A 20 2.86 -36.92 47.19
C THR A 20 1.44 -37.32 47.70
N VAL A 21 0.42 -37.45 46.81
CA VAL A 21 -0.99 -37.96 47.03
C VAL A 21 -2.02 -36.94 47.62
N LEU A 22 -3.35 -36.96 47.36
CA LEU A 22 -4.18 -36.96 46.10
C LEU A 22 -5.72 -36.85 46.41
N PHE A 23 -6.54 -36.46 45.39
CA PHE A 23 -8.03 -36.64 45.26
C PHE A 23 -9.02 -35.93 46.25
N ALA A 24 -10.32 -35.71 45.98
CA ALA A 24 -11.12 -35.59 44.72
C ALA A 24 -12.52 -34.91 44.92
N THR A 25 -13.06 -34.36 43.83
CA THR A 25 -14.46 -34.00 43.45
C THR A 25 -15.69 -34.29 44.36
N LEU A 26 -16.60 -33.30 44.54
CA LEU A 26 -18.01 -33.27 44.03
C LEU A 26 -18.93 -32.16 44.65
N LEU A 27 -19.85 -31.63 43.82
CA LEU A 27 -21.18 -31.02 44.10
C LEU A 27 -21.49 -30.23 45.40
N TRP A 28 -21.91 -28.95 45.26
CA TRP A 28 -23.29 -28.53 45.62
C TRP A 28 -23.75 -27.21 44.94
N GLN A 29 -24.93 -26.69 45.29
CA GLN A 29 -25.71 -25.70 44.51
C GLN A 29 -25.77 -24.26 45.11
N TYR A 30 -26.23 -23.32 44.28
CA TYR A 30 -26.78 -21.98 44.62
C TYR A 30 -27.77 -22.02 45.82
N PRO A 31 -28.04 -20.91 46.58
CA PRO A 31 -28.49 -19.66 45.95
C PRO A 31 -28.31 -18.28 46.65
N LYS A 32 -28.65 -17.26 45.85
CA LYS A 32 -29.33 -15.97 46.19
C LYS A 32 -28.53 -14.73 46.64
N GLN A 33 -29.14 -13.61 46.25
CA GLN A 33 -28.76 -12.21 46.43
C GLN A 33 -28.84 -11.75 47.89
N GLU A 34 -28.12 -10.69 48.23
CA GLU A 34 -28.80 -9.53 48.85
C GLU A 34 -28.12 -8.20 48.48
N LYS A 35 -28.73 -7.08 48.87
CA LYS A 35 -28.34 -5.71 48.48
C LYS A 35 -27.43 -5.08 49.54
N SER A 36 -26.62 -4.11 49.14
CA SER A 36 -26.09 -3.08 50.06
C SER A 36 -26.30 -1.69 49.48
N THR A 37 -26.82 -0.77 50.29
CA THR A 37 -27.11 0.62 49.93
C THR A 37 -26.76 1.55 51.09
N TYR A 38 -25.65 2.28 50.97
CA TYR A 38 -25.32 3.50 51.70
C TYR A 38 -24.66 4.43 50.66
N LEU A 39 -25.10 5.68 50.44
CA LEU A 39 -25.08 6.83 51.37
C LEU A 39 -23.64 7.09 51.89
N GLY A 40 -23.00 8.22 51.62
CA GLY A 40 -23.38 9.37 50.81
C GLY A 40 -22.60 10.62 51.26
N ALA A 41 -22.06 11.40 50.33
CA ALA A 41 -21.38 12.65 50.63
C ALA A 41 -21.45 13.61 49.44
N GLU A 42 -22.11 14.75 49.63
CA GLU A 42 -22.15 15.83 48.65
C GLU A 42 -20.91 16.72 48.79
N TYR A 43 -20.33 17.16 47.67
CA TYR A 43 -19.55 18.39 47.59
C TYR A 43 -19.90 19.10 46.28
N GLY A 44 -20.68 20.18 46.38
CA GLY A 44 -21.21 20.89 45.21
C GLY A 44 -20.18 21.74 44.49
N GLN A 45 -20.29 21.83 43.16
CA GLN A 45 -19.55 22.81 42.36
C GLN A 45 -20.49 23.62 41.43
N SER A 46 -20.47 24.94 41.65
CA SER A 46 -20.88 26.05 40.77
C SER A 46 -21.91 25.81 39.64
N SER A 47 -23.04 26.52 39.73
CA SER A 47 -24.26 26.41 38.91
C SER A 47 -24.20 26.98 37.46
N TRP A 48 -23.06 26.90 36.76
CA TRP A 48 -22.94 27.41 35.38
C TRP A 48 -22.91 26.33 34.28
N LEU A 49 -22.66 25.06 34.63
CA LEU A 49 -22.51 23.96 33.66
C LEU A 49 -23.82 23.28 33.18
N GLN A 50 -24.97 23.59 33.78
CA GLN A 50 -26.25 22.89 33.51
C GLN A 50 -27.10 23.46 32.36
N LYS A 51 -26.62 24.43 31.58
CA LYS A 51 -27.46 25.23 30.66
C LYS A 51 -27.34 24.97 29.15
N LEU A 52 -26.65 23.91 28.70
CA LEU A 52 -26.33 23.72 27.26
C LEU A 52 -26.73 22.39 26.59
N CYS A 53 -27.37 21.44 27.28
CA CYS A 53 -27.85 20.19 26.65
C CYS A 53 -29.29 19.85 27.08
N PRO A 54 -30.26 19.73 26.14
CA PRO A 54 -31.50 18.98 26.38
C PRO A 54 -31.18 17.49 26.43
N GLN A 55 -31.76 16.75 27.38
CA GLN A 55 -31.69 15.29 27.38
C GLN A 55 -32.70 14.70 26.41
N SER A 56 -32.26 13.74 25.59
CA SER A 56 -33.12 12.86 24.79
C SER A 56 -32.83 11.40 25.18
N PRO A 57 -33.85 10.52 25.29
CA PRO A 57 -33.68 9.16 25.79
C PRO A 57 -33.00 8.24 24.76
N ALA A 58 -32.29 7.23 25.27
CA ALA A 58 -31.64 6.22 24.44
C ALA A 58 -32.66 5.26 23.76
N PRO A 59 -32.44 4.85 22.50
CA PRO A 59 -33.29 3.89 21.81
C PRO A 59 -33.10 2.45 22.32
N ASN A 60 -34.15 1.64 22.24
CA ASN A 60 -34.20 0.28 22.79
C ASN A 60 -33.51 -0.75 21.88
N VAL A 61 -32.71 -1.65 22.48
CA VAL A 61 -31.84 -2.60 21.76
C VAL A 61 -32.59 -3.92 21.44
N SER A 62 -33.74 -3.83 20.75
CA SER A 62 -34.59 -5.00 20.45
C SER A 62 -35.10 -5.11 19.01
N THR A 63 -34.81 -4.14 18.14
CA THR A 63 -35.26 -4.11 16.72
C THR A 63 -34.15 -4.32 15.69
N LEU A 64 -32.90 -4.52 16.11
CA LEU A 64 -31.75 -4.71 15.19
C LEU A 64 -31.57 -6.16 14.69
N GLN A 65 -32.30 -7.13 15.26
CA GLN A 65 -31.97 -8.56 15.12
C GLN A 65 -32.71 -9.29 13.97
N THR A 66 -33.43 -8.57 13.10
CA THR A 66 -34.26 -9.14 12.02
C THR A 66 -33.92 -8.65 10.60
N ASN A 67 -32.84 -7.88 10.42
CA ASN A 67 -32.47 -7.29 9.11
C ASN A 67 -31.15 -7.83 8.49
N PHE A 68 -30.49 -8.82 9.10
CA PHE A 68 -29.14 -9.24 8.69
C PHE A 68 -29.06 -10.17 7.46
N ASP A 69 -30.17 -10.75 6.98
CA ASP A 69 -30.18 -11.70 5.86
C ASP A 69 -30.12 -11.07 4.44
N ARG A 70 -29.88 -9.76 4.31
CA ARG A 70 -29.78 -9.09 2.99
C ARG A 70 -28.73 -7.97 2.94
N GLN A 71 -27.45 -8.33 2.83
CA GLN A 71 -26.45 -7.41 2.24
C GLN A 71 -26.74 -7.22 0.75
N ARG A 72 -27.57 -6.23 0.42
CA ARG A 72 -27.83 -5.79 -0.97
C ARG A 72 -26.67 -4.93 -1.46
N LEU A 73 -26.11 -5.26 -2.63
CA LEU A 73 -25.41 -4.27 -3.46
C LEU A 73 -26.28 -3.01 -3.62
N ARG A 74 -25.71 -1.83 -3.34
CA ARG A 74 -26.42 -0.53 -3.39
C ARG A 74 -26.76 -0.07 -4.82
N ARG A 75 -26.05 -0.60 -5.82
CA ARG A 75 -26.29 -0.43 -7.27
C ARG A 75 -26.16 -1.83 -7.89
N LYS A 76 -27.10 -2.25 -8.74
CA LYS A 76 -27.13 -3.59 -9.35
C LYS A 76 -27.07 -3.58 -10.86
N ASN A 77 -27.60 -2.53 -11.51
CA ASN A 77 -27.64 -2.39 -12.95
C ASN A 77 -26.68 -1.28 -13.37
N ILE A 78 -25.50 -1.65 -13.88
CA ILE A 78 -24.45 -0.70 -14.26
C ILE A 78 -24.40 -0.59 -15.79
N ALA A 79 -24.45 0.64 -16.29
CA ALA A 79 -24.23 0.95 -17.69
C ALA A 79 -22.79 1.43 -17.90
N ILE A 80 -22.02 0.73 -18.75
CA ILE A 80 -20.73 1.20 -19.24
C ILE A 80 -20.95 1.78 -20.63
N ALA A 81 -20.50 3.01 -20.85
CA ALA A 81 -20.77 3.72 -22.09
C ALA A 81 -19.55 4.44 -22.65
N SER A 82 -19.41 4.42 -23.98
CA SER A 82 -18.49 5.30 -24.72
C SER A 82 -19.08 5.74 -26.05
N THR A 83 -18.88 7.00 -26.45
CA THR A 83 -19.26 7.46 -27.80
C THR A 83 -18.14 7.27 -28.83
N PHE A 84 -16.92 7.02 -28.36
CA PHE A 84 -15.71 6.97 -29.16
C PHE A 84 -15.68 5.70 -30.04
N GLY A 85 -15.32 5.85 -31.31
CA GLY A 85 -15.32 4.75 -32.30
C GLY A 85 -14.10 3.84 -32.23
N PHE A 86 -13.25 3.98 -31.21
CA PHE A 86 -11.98 3.29 -31.02
C PHE A 86 -11.74 3.05 -29.51
N HIS A 87 -10.56 2.56 -29.11
CA HIS A 87 -10.25 2.19 -27.72
C HIS A 87 -11.22 1.13 -27.14
N HIS A 88 -11.55 0.12 -27.94
CA HIS A 88 -12.41 -0.99 -27.53
C HIS A 88 -11.78 -1.77 -26.37
N ASP A 89 -10.45 -1.96 -26.44
CA ASP A 89 -9.56 -2.39 -25.36
C ASP A 89 -9.86 -1.70 -24.01
N VAL A 90 -10.00 -0.36 -24.00
CA VAL A 90 -10.20 0.42 -22.78
C VAL A 90 -11.54 0.11 -22.09
N PHE A 91 -12.67 0.26 -22.79
CA PHE A 91 -13.98 0.12 -22.14
C PHE A 91 -14.43 -1.34 -21.98
N LEU A 92 -13.85 -2.28 -22.74
CA LEU A 92 -14.17 -3.71 -22.61
C LEU A 92 -13.27 -4.42 -21.60
N ALA A 93 -12.05 -3.94 -21.30
CA ALA A 93 -11.32 -4.31 -20.09
C ALA A 93 -12.13 -3.95 -18.82
N LEU A 94 -12.77 -2.78 -18.83
CA LEU A 94 -13.70 -2.38 -17.76
C LEU A 94 -14.96 -3.25 -17.73
N ALA A 95 -15.57 -3.56 -18.87
CA ALA A 95 -16.75 -4.44 -18.93
C ALA A 95 -16.46 -5.86 -18.43
N TRP A 96 -15.31 -6.43 -18.79
CA TRP A 96 -14.81 -7.72 -18.29
C TRP A 96 -14.64 -7.70 -16.76
N THR A 97 -13.99 -6.65 -16.24
CA THR A 97 -13.82 -6.45 -14.79
C THR A 97 -15.18 -6.34 -14.09
N MET A 98 -16.14 -5.57 -14.64
CA MET A 98 -17.46 -5.40 -14.03
C MET A 98 -18.33 -6.65 -14.10
N LYS A 99 -18.21 -7.44 -15.17
CA LYS A 99 -18.85 -8.75 -15.30
C LYS A 99 -18.36 -9.71 -14.21
N ARG A 100 -17.06 -9.69 -13.89
CA ARG A 100 -16.45 -10.45 -12.77
C ARG A 100 -17.00 -10.00 -11.41
N VAL A 101 -16.92 -8.70 -11.11
CA VAL A 101 -17.30 -8.17 -9.78
C VAL A 101 -18.82 -8.22 -9.53
N LEU A 102 -19.65 -7.82 -10.49
CA LEU A 102 -21.12 -7.81 -10.30
C LEU A 102 -21.76 -9.19 -10.44
N GLY A 103 -21.23 -10.04 -11.32
CA GLY A 103 -21.79 -11.36 -11.59
C GLY A 103 -21.83 -12.25 -10.34
N ALA A 104 -20.79 -12.18 -9.51
CA ALA A 104 -20.70 -12.89 -8.24
C ALA A 104 -21.77 -12.48 -7.20
N ALA A 105 -22.36 -11.29 -7.33
CA ALA A 105 -23.34 -10.71 -6.39
C ALA A 105 -24.72 -10.43 -7.03
N GLY A 106 -24.98 -11.00 -8.21
CA GLY A 106 -26.26 -10.86 -8.92
C GLY A 106 -26.57 -9.43 -9.33
N GLY A 107 -25.58 -8.73 -9.89
CA GLY A 107 -25.75 -7.49 -10.66
C GLY A 107 -25.56 -7.74 -12.16
N ALA A 108 -25.95 -6.76 -12.97
CA ALA A 108 -25.90 -6.80 -14.43
C ALA A 108 -25.08 -5.62 -14.99
N VAL A 109 -24.30 -5.92 -16.04
CA VAL A 109 -23.56 -4.92 -16.83
C VAL A 109 -24.22 -4.78 -18.20
N GLN A 110 -24.57 -3.55 -18.58
CA GLN A 110 -25.05 -3.20 -19.91
C GLN A 110 -23.97 -2.34 -20.62
N VAL A 111 -23.59 -2.69 -21.85
CA VAL A 111 -22.57 -1.96 -22.61
C VAL A 111 -23.22 -1.15 -23.73
N TYR A 112 -22.86 0.14 -23.80
CA TYR A 112 -23.36 1.11 -24.78
C TYR A 112 -22.18 1.63 -25.61
N ALA A 113 -22.07 1.15 -26.86
CA ALA A 113 -20.94 1.41 -27.73
C ALA A 113 -21.35 1.36 -29.20
N ARG A 114 -20.50 1.89 -30.09
CA ARG A 114 -20.69 1.74 -31.55
C ARG A 114 -20.28 0.32 -31.95
N THR A 115 -21.18 -0.37 -32.67
CA THR A 115 -20.94 -1.71 -33.24
C THR A 115 -21.27 -1.71 -34.75
N PRO A 116 -20.66 -2.60 -35.56
CA PRO A 116 -19.57 -3.55 -35.21
C PRO A 116 -18.32 -2.82 -34.72
N TYR A 117 -17.52 -3.49 -33.88
CA TYR A 117 -16.25 -2.93 -33.41
C TYR A 117 -15.26 -2.78 -34.57
N ALA A 118 -14.40 -1.75 -34.51
CA ALA A 118 -13.41 -1.48 -35.53
C ALA A 118 -12.26 -2.51 -35.51
N PHE A 119 -11.61 -2.68 -36.67
CA PHE A 119 -10.36 -3.44 -36.84
C PHE A 119 -10.43 -4.86 -36.24
N GLY A 120 -11.54 -5.57 -36.46
CA GLY A 120 -11.67 -6.98 -36.08
C GLY A 120 -11.80 -7.23 -34.58
N PHE A 121 -11.93 -6.20 -33.72
CA PHE A 121 -11.88 -6.37 -32.26
C PHE A 121 -12.97 -7.31 -31.69
N GLN A 122 -14.03 -7.62 -32.44
CA GLN A 122 -14.99 -8.67 -32.06
C GLN A 122 -14.30 -10.03 -31.85
N GLU A 123 -13.28 -10.38 -32.64
CA GLU A 123 -12.49 -11.61 -32.44
C GLU A 123 -11.81 -11.62 -31.07
N ILE A 124 -11.27 -10.47 -30.62
CA ILE A 124 -10.65 -10.31 -29.29
C ILE A 124 -11.70 -10.36 -28.17
N VAL A 125 -12.88 -9.80 -28.40
CA VAL A 125 -14.01 -9.87 -27.44
C VAL A 125 -14.46 -11.31 -27.23
N ASP A 126 -14.54 -12.08 -28.31
CA ASP A 126 -15.01 -13.47 -28.30
C ASP A 126 -13.93 -14.42 -27.75
N GLU A 127 -12.65 -14.24 -28.11
CA GLU A 127 -11.54 -15.04 -27.58
C GLU A 127 -11.30 -14.82 -26.08
N LEU A 128 -11.30 -13.56 -25.62
CA LEU A 128 -11.06 -13.23 -24.21
C LEU A 128 -12.34 -13.22 -23.36
N GLY A 129 -13.51 -13.39 -23.98
CA GLY A 129 -14.82 -13.40 -23.33
C GLY A 129 -15.22 -12.07 -22.66
N LEU A 130 -14.67 -10.94 -23.14
CA LEU A 130 -14.71 -9.62 -22.48
C LEU A 130 -16.13 -9.18 -22.14
N TYR A 131 -17.04 -9.33 -23.10
CA TYR A 131 -18.46 -9.09 -22.90
C TYR A 131 -19.29 -10.06 -23.75
N THR A 132 -20.41 -10.52 -23.18
CA THR A 132 -21.28 -11.55 -23.79
C THR A 132 -22.77 -11.20 -23.64
N GLY A 133 -23.07 -9.92 -23.39
CA GLY A 133 -24.43 -9.39 -23.37
C GLY A 133 -24.76 -8.62 -24.65
N PRO A 134 -26.01 -8.17 -24.83
CA PRO A 134 -26.37 -7.29 -25.93
C PRO A 134 -25.66 -5.94 -25.78
N VAL A 135 -25.02 -5.48 -26.85
CA VAL A 135 -24.41 -4.15 -26.93
C VAL A 135 -25.40 -3.21 -27.60
N LYS A 136 -25.71 -2.10 -26.94
CA LYS A 136 -26.65 -1.06 -27.39
C LYS A 136 -25.90 0.14 -27.96
N THR A 137 -26.55 0.99 -28.75
CA THR A 137 -25.91 2.22 -29.24
C THR A 137 -25.80 3.27 -28.13
N PRO A 138 -24.81 4.19 -28.18
CA PRO A 138 -24.67 5.26 -27.18
C PRO A 138 -25.92 6.16 -27.05
N GLU A 139 -26.71 6.26 -28.12
CA GLU A 139 -27.95 7.05 -28.18
C GLU A 139 -29.13 6.36 -27.44
N GLU A 140 -29.11 5.03 -27.29
CA GLU A 140 -30.11 4.27 -26.51
C GLU A 140 -29.96 4.51 -25.00
N LEU A 141 -28.74 4.74 -24.50
CA LEU A 141 -28.45 4.97 -23.07
C LEU A 141 -29.35 6.06 -22.47
N VAL A 142 -29.55 7.15 -23.20
CA VAL A 142 -30.38 8.28 -22.74
C VAL A 142 -31.85 7.86 -22.59
N GLN A 143 -32.34 6.96 -23.44
CA GLN A 143 -33.70 6.44 -23.37
C GLN A 143 -33.85 5.47 -22.20
N ASP A 144 -32.88 4.59 -21.97
CA ASP A 144 -32.96 3.59 -20.90
C ASP A 144 -32.77 4.17 -19.49
N ILE A 145 -32.01 5.27 -19.35
CA ILE A 145 -31.91 6.05 -18.10
C ILE A 145 -33.20 6.85 -17.83
N THR A 146 -33.98 7.22 -18.85
CA THR A 146 -35.16 8.10 -18.66
C THR A 146 -36.51 7.37 -18.67
N ARG A 147 -36.58 6.16 -19.24
CA ARG A 147 -37.82 5.35 -19.26
C ARG A 147 -37.99 4.43 -18.07
N ASN A 148 -36.91 3.86 -17.54
CA ASN A 148 -36.99 2.82 -16.51
C ASN A 148 -36.88 3.40 -15.09
N ASN A 149 -38.03 3.59 -14.44
CA ASN A 149 -38.15 3.89 -12.99
C ASN A 149 -38.53 2.64 -12.16
N GLY A 150 -38.28 1.44 -12.69
CA GLY A 150 -38.65 0.15 -12.09
C GLY A 150 -37.47 -0.79 -11.92
N GLU A 151 -37.72 -2.01 -11.43
CA GLU A 151 -36.67 -3.03 -11.19
C GLU A 151 -35.98 -3.42 -12.52
N GLY A 152 -34.72 -2.99 -12.69
CA GLY A 152 -33.98 -3.06 -13.96
C GLY A 152 -33.55 -1.70 -14.54
N SER A 153 -33.94 -0.58 -13.89
CA SER A 153 -33.39 0.76 -14.12
C SER A 153 -31.86 0.79 -14.13
N ILE A 154 -31.23 1.64 -14.94
CA ILE A 154 -29.78 1.87 -14.83
C ILE A 154 -29.52 2.65 -13.54
N ASP A 155 -28.84 2.00 -12.59
CA ASP A 155 -28.56 2.59 -11.28
C ASP A 155 -27.29 3.45 -11.31
N LEU A 156 -26.35 3.17 -12.21
CA LEU A 156 -25.09 3.90 -12.33
C LEU A 156 -24.57 3.88 -13.78
N VAL A 157 -24.24 5.07 -14.30
CA VAL A 157 -23.46 5.23 -15.54
C VAL A 157 -21.98 5.29 -15.19
N VAL A 158 -21.17 4.54 -15.94
CA VAL A 158 -19.72 4.49 -15.80
C VAL A 158 -19.08 4.80 -17.14
N LEU A 159 -18.26 5.85 -17.16
CA LEU A 159 -17.56 6.29 -18.37
C LEU A 159 -16.08 5.94 -18.24
N GLY A 160 -15.61 4.99 -19.06
CA GLY A 160 -14.19 4.63 -19.18
C GLY A 160 -13.48 5.62 -20.09
N THR A 161 -13.01 6.74 -19.55
CA THR A 161 -12.69 7.94 -20.35
C THR A 161 -11.21 8.10 -20.71
N CYS A 162 -10.98 8.28 -22.02
CA CYS A 162 -9.90 9.11 -22.56
C CYS A 162 -10.39 10.57 -22.63
N GLU A 163 -9.50 11.56 -22.72
CA GLU A 163 -9.84 12.99 -22.74
C GLU A 163 -10.77 13.42 -23.89
N VAL A 164 -10.96 12.57 -24.89
CA VAL A 164 -11.75 12.84 -26.12
C VAL A 164 -13.23 12.43 -26.01
N ASP A 165 -13.61 11.50 -25.12
CA ASP A 165 -15.00 10.98 -25.01
C ASP A 165 -15.93 11.94 -24.24
N THR A 166 -16.05 13.15 -24.79
CA THR A 166 -16.67 14.33 -24.16
C THR A 166 -18.12 14.55 -24.57
N ALA A 167 -18.65 13.79 -25.51
CA ALA A 167 -20.05 13.89 -25.97
C ALA A 167 -21.08 13.69 -24.85
N TRP A 168 -20.68 13.03 -23.75
CA TRP A 168 -21.48 12.87 -22.54
C TRP A 168 -21.62 14.15 -21.69
N GLN A 169 -20.74 15.15 -21.84
CA GLN A 169 -20.68 16.34 -20.96
C GLN A 169 -22.04 17.05 -20.76
N PRO A 170 -22.89 17.26 -21.79
CA PRO A 170 -24.22 17.86 -21.62
C PRO A 170 -25.20 17.04 -20.75
N ARG A 171 -24.91 15.75 -20.52
CA ARG A 171 -25.72 14.83 -19.69
C ARG A 171 -25.17 14.65 -18.28
N ILE A 172 -23.88 14.88 -18.05
CA ILE A 172 -23.25 14.75 -16.72
C ILE A 172 -24.01 15.57 -15.66
N ALA A 173 -24.46 16.78 -15.98
CA ALA A 173 -25.24 17.61 -15.07
C ALA A 173 -26.59 16.98 -14.64
N GLU A 174 -27.22 16.18 -15.51
CA GLU A 174 -28.47 15.47 -15.20
C GLU A 174 -28.21 14.26 -14.31
N TRP A 175 -27.20 13.45 -14.65
CA TRP A 175 -26.84 12.23 -13.92
C TRP A 175 -26.20 12.51 -12.55
N SER A 176 -25.43 13.58 -12.43
CA SER A 176 -24.83 14.04 -11.16
C SER A 176 -25.90 14.35 -10.11
N ARG A 177 -26.96 15.09 -10.49
CA ARG A 177 -28.11 15.38 -9.59
C ARG A 177 -28.94 14.15 -9.21
N ARG A 178 -28.70 12.98 -9.81
CA ARG A 178 -29.36 11.70 -9.49
C ARG A 178 -28.45 10.75 -8.71
N ASP A 179 -27.22 11.14 -8.35
CA ASP A 179 -26.17 10.23 -7.87
C ASP A 179 -26.04 9.01 -8.80
N ALA A 180 -25.94 9.25 -10.11
CA ALA A 180 -26.05 8.22 -11.16
C ALA A 180 -24.88 8.20 -12.14
N ILE A 181 -23.73 8.82 -11.81
CA ILE A 181 -22.51 8.80 -12.62
C ILE A 181 -21.25 8.58 -11.77
N ARG A 182 -20.32 7.77 -12.28
CA ARG A 182 -18.92 7.67 -11.85
C ARG A 182 -18.00 7.73 -13.07
N LEU A 183 -16.90 8.48 -12.98
CA LEU A 183 -15.85 8.43 -13.99
C LEU A 183 -14.77 7.40 -13.64
N LEU A 184 -14.27 6.71 -14.66
CA LEU A 184 -13.07 5.87 -14.61
C LEU A 184 -12.08 6.25 -15.72
N PRO A 185 -11.36 7.37 -15.55
CA PRO A 185 -10.16 7.64 -16.32
C PRO A 185 -9.07 6.56 -16.13
N ILE A 186 -8.24 6.41 -17.16
CA ILE A 186 -7.22 5.36 -17.23
C ILE A 186 -5.91 5.68 -16.46
N SER A 187 -5.82 6.85 -15.80
CA SER A 187 -4.67 7.23 -14.98
C SER A 187 -5.00 8.27 -13.89
N ASN A 188 -4.12 8.36 -12.89
CA ASN A 188 -4.22 9.37 -11.82
C ASN A 188 -4.12 10.81 -12.31
N HIS A 189 -3.29 11.10 -13.33
CA HIS A 189 -3.17 12.48 -13.85
C HIS A 189 -4.39 12.90 -14.66
N VAL A 190 -5.02 11.98 -15.41
CA VAL A 190 -6.32 12.24 -16.07
C VAL A 190 -7.43 12.41 -15.04
N ALA A 191 -7.46 11.63 -13.95
CA ALA A 191 -8.40 11.82 -12.84
C ALA A 191 -8.27 13.20 -12.18
N GLN A 192 -7.05 13.70 -12.00
CA GLN A 192 -6.80 15.06 -11.54
C GLN A 192 -7.22 16.11 -12.58
N GLY A 193 -7.06 15.81 -13.89
CA GLY A 193 -7.61 16.62 -14.98
C GLY A 193 -9.11 16.81 -14.88
N PHE A 194 -9.87 15.71 -14.84
CA PHE A 194 -11.32 15.75 -14.67
C PHE A 194 -11.74 16.46 -13.37
N ARG A 195 -11.04 16.25 -12.24
CA ARG A 195 -11.35 16.95 -10.99
C ARG A 195 -11.15 18.48 -11.11
N ARG A 196 -10.12 18.96 -11.83
CA ARG A 196 -9.95 20.40 -12.09
C ARG A 196 -11.12 20.96 -12.89
N SER A 197 -11.46 20.34 -14.03
CA SER A 197 -12.57 20.79 -14.87
C SER A 197 -13.94 20.67 -14.17
N PHE A 198 -14.13 19.70 -13.28
CA PHE A 198 -15.35 19.58 -12.49
C PHE A 198 -15.46 20.65 -11.40
N ASN A 199 -14.36 21.09 -10.81
CA ASN A 199 -14.36 22.25 -9.91
C ASN A 199 -14.69 23.55 -10.67
N GLU A 200 -14.11 23.74 -11.87
CA GLU A 200 -14.44 24.88 -12.75
C GLU A 200 -15.93 24.91 -13.16
N LEU A 201 -16.54 23.74 -13.37
CA LEU A 201 -17.98 23.61 -13.63
C LEU A 201 -18.82 23.82 -12.36
N ALA A 202 -18.34 23.42 -11.18
CA ALA A 202 -19.00 23.72 -9.91
C ALA A 202 -19.04 25.24 -9.64
N ASP A 203 -17.97 25.98 -9.96
CA ASP A 203 -17.90 27.45 -9.85
C ASP A 203 -18.59 28.20 -11.03
N SER A 204 -19.30 27.48 -11.92
CA SER A 204 -19.90 28.06 -13.13
C SER A 204 -20.92 29.17 -12.85
N LYS A 205 -20.93 30.17 -13.74
CA LYS A 205 -21.90 31.27 -13.71
C LYS A 205 -23.30 30.85 -14.19
N ASP A 206 -23.45 29.73 -14.89
CA ASP A 206 -24.77 29.17 -15.22
C ASP A 206 -25.36 28.46 -13.98
N PRO A 207 -26.50 28.91 -13.43
CA PRO A 207 -27.16 28.25 -12.32
C PRO A 207 -27.47 26.77 -12.57
N LYS A 208 -27.69 26.36 -13.83
CA LYS A 208 -27.93 24.95 -14.19
C LYS A 208 -26.68 24.11 -13.98
N ILE A 209 -25.51 24.57 -14.42
CA ILE A 209 -24.25 23.83 -14.28
C ILE A 209 -23.81 23.83 -12.81
N ARG A 210 -23.81 24.99 -12.14
CA ARG A 210 -23.45 25.13 -10.72
C ARG A 210 -24.31 24.29 -9.78
N SER A 211 -25.62 24.21 -10.03
CA SER A 211 -26.54 23.37 -9.24
C SER A 211 -26.44 21.87 -9.52
N ALA A 212 -25.50 21.41 -10.35
CA ALA A 212 -25.35 20.00 -10.65
C ALA A 212 -24.43 19.22 -9.70
N GLY A 213 -23.68 19.90 -8.82
CA GLY A 213 -22.82 19.25 -7.83
C GLY A 213 -21.59 18.55 -8.42
N TYR A 214 -20.99 19.11 -9.49
CA TYR A 214 -19.82 18.52 -10.17
C TYR A 214 -18.65 18.18 -9.23
N GLU A 215 -18.46 18.96 -8.16
CA GLU A 215 -17.46 18.71 -7.11
C GLU A 215 -17.62 17.32 -6.43
N TYR A 216 -18.85 16.80 -6.35
CA TYR A 216 -19.18 15.54 -5.66
C TYR A 216 -19.15 14.30 -6.57
N ILE A 217 -18.99 14.45 -7.89
CA ILE A 217 -18.98 13.29 -8.79
C ILE A 217 -17.80 12.37 -8.44
N PRO A 218 -18.01 11.06 -8.21
CA PRO A 218 -16.92 10.10 -8.01
C PRO A 218 -16.03 9.97 -9.25
N ILE A 219 -14.72 10.05 -9.03
CA ILE A 219 -13.69 9.83 -10.05
C ILE A 219 -12.64 8.93 -9.41
N ASP A 220 -12.56 7.68 -9.87
CA ASP A 220 -11.54 6.71 -9.49
C ASP A 220 -10.66 6.39 -10.72
N VAL A 221 -9.70 5.48 -10.59
CA VAL A 221 -8.85 5.07 -11.71
C VAL A 221 -9.05 3.59 -12.00
N HIS A 222 -9.24 3.25 -13.27
CA HIS A 222 -9.26 1.88 -13.76
C HIS A 222 -8.27 1.77 -14.91
N VAL A 223 -7.20 0.99 -14.74
CA VAL A 223 -6.13 0.88 -15.73
C VAL A 223 -6.47 -0.26 -16.69
N PRO A 224 -6.80 0.02 -17.97
CA PRO A 224 -7.13 -1.02 -18.92
C PRO A 224 -5.87 -1.78 -19.31
N ILE A 225 -5.82 -3.06 -18.95
CA ILE A 225 -4.81 -4.00 -19.43
C ILE A 225 -5.53 -5.33 -19.61
N LEU A 226 -5.62 -5.81 -20.84
CA LEU A 226 -6.09 -7.15 -21.18
C LEU A 226 -5.01 -8.22 -20.96
N ASP A 227 -5.44 -9.44 -20.67
CA ASP A 227 -4.57 -10.62 -20.68
C ASP A 227 -4.58 -11.21 -22.10
N VAL A 228 -3.67 -10.75 -22.96
CA VAL A 228 -3.61 -11.18 -24.37
C VAL A 228 -2.78 -12.47 -24.46
N PRO A 229 -3.39 -13.63 -24.79
CA PRO A 229 -2.69 -14.90 -24.82
C PRO A 229 -1.85 -15.02 -26.10
N ARG A 230 -0.97 -16.02 -26.13
CA ARG A 230 -0.21 -16.42 -27.34
C ARG A 230 0.71 -15.35 -27.96
N LEU A 231 0.95 -14.22 -27.28
CA LEU A 231 1.93 -13.21 -27.66
C LEU A 231 3.32 -13.85 -27.92
N PRO A 232 4.09 -13.35 -28.92
CA PRO A 232 5.43 -13.83 -29.20
C PRO A 232 6.41 -13.78 -28.01
N GLN A 233 7.53 -14.50 -28.16
CA GLN A 233 8.57 -14.60 -27.14
C GLN A 233 9.86 -13.91 -27.59
N THR A 234 10.09 -12.71 -27.06
CA THR A 234 11.39 -12.04 -27.10
C THR A 234 12.38 -12.79 -26.21
N LEU A 235 13.50 -13.23 -26.77
CA LEU A 235 14.53 -14.00 -26.06
C LEU A 235 15.46 -13.08 -25.26
N ALA A 236 15.77 -13.45 -24.02
CA ALA A 236 16.53 -12.61 -23.09
C ALA A 236 18.00 -12.36 -23.52
N ASP A 237 18.59 -13.28 -24.28
CA ASP A 237 19.98 -13.19 -24.75
C ASP A 237 20.12 -12.47 -26.11
N LYS A 238 19.04 -11.85 -26.62
CA LYS A 238 19.03 -11.19 -27.92
C LYS A 238 19.64 -9.78 -27.86
N VAL A 239 20.19 -9.32 -28.98
CA VAL A 239 20.51 -7.91 -29.23
C VAL A 239 19.21 -7.12 -29.44
N LEU A 240 19.11 -5.90 -28.87
CA LEU A 240 17.95 -5.01 -29.07
C LEU A 240 17.85 -4.65 -30.57
N SER A 241 16.77 -5.11 -31.19
CA SER A 241 16.59 -5.20 -32.65
C SER A 241 15.28 -4.61 -33.15
N LYS A 242 14.25 -4.52 -32.31
CA LYS A 242 12.91 -4.06 -32.68
C LYS A 242 12.39 -3.03 -31.69
N ALA A 243 12.41 -1.76 -32.07
CA ALA A 243 11.72 -0.71 -31.33
C ALA A 243 10.37 -0.36 -31.98
N VAL A 244 9.40 0.07 -31.18
CA VAL A 244 8.08 0.47 -31.69
C VAL A 244 7.62 1.83 -31.15
N ILE A 245 7.05 2.67 -32.02
CA ILE A 245 6.26 3.85 -31.63
C ILE A 245 4.80 3.56 -31.97
N GLN A 246 3.95 3.56 -30.96
CA GLN A 246 2.52 3.26 -31.09
C GLN A 246 1.67 4.54 -30.96
N GLY A 247 0.65 4.65 -31.81
CA GLY A 247 -0.40 5.67 -31.74
C GLY A 247 -0.68 6.38 -33.06
N SER A 248 -1.49 7.44 -33.02
CA SER A 248 -1.77 8.29 -34.19
C SER A 248 -0.50 8.97 -34.70
N PHE A 249 -0.24 8.90 -35.99
CA PHE A 249 0.91 9.50 -36.69
C PHE A 249 0.74 11.03 -36.86
N ASN A 250 0.43 11.74 -35.78
CA ASN A 250 0.36 13.20 -35.74
C ASN A 250 1.63 13.76 -35.06
N MET A 251 2.33 14.65 -35.77
CA MET A 251 3.56 15.32 -35.31
C MET A 251 3.33 16.21 -34.08
N ASP A 252 2.14 16.76 -33.88
CA ASP A 252 1.79 17.51 -32.65
C ASP A 252 1.85 16.61 -31.39
N ARG A 253 1.63 15.31 -31.57
CA ARG A 253 1.52 14.30 -30.50
C ARG A 253 2.76 13.43 -30.37
N ARG A 254 3.61 13.40 -31.40
CA ARG A 254 4.77 12.50 -31.53
C ARG A 254 5.92 13.21 -32.26
N ASP A 255 7.07 13.32 -31.62
CA ASP A 255 8.25 14.01 -32.18
C ASP A 255 9.01 13.14 -33.21
N TYR A 256 8.34 12.78 -34.30
CA TYR A 256 8.94 12.00 -35.38
C TYR A 256 10.09 12.74 -36.07
N ALA A 257 10.01 14.07 -36.17
CA ALA A 257 11.02 14.89 -36.83
C ALA A 257 12.39 14.74 -36.15
N HIS A 258 12.49 15.04 -34.85
CA HIS A 258 13.77 14.87 -34.18
C HIS A 258 14.16 13.40 -34.00
N LEU A 259 13.20 12.48 -33.88
CA LEU A 259 13.51 11.06 -33.72
C LEU A 259 14.10 10.45 -35.01
N PHE A 260 13.68 10.91 -36.19
CA PHE A 260 14.31 10.52 -37.46
C PHE A 260 15.68 11.18 -37.67
N GLU A 261 15.86 12.45 -37.28
CA GLU A 261 17.18 13.11 -37.35
C GLU A 261 18.16 12.48 -36.34
N ASP A 262 17.76 12.25 -35.09
CA ASP A 262 18.57 11.50 -34.09
C ASP A 262 18.99 10.12 -34.65
N LEU A 263 18.11 9.44 -35.41
CA LEU A 263 18.41 8.16 -36.04
C LEU A 263 19.41 8.32 -37.20
N LYS A 264 19.22 9.30 -38.10
CA LYS A 264 20.15 9.62 -39.19
C LYS A 264 21.54 9.99 -38.66
N ASP A 265 21.63 10.86 -37.66
CA ASP A 265 22.89 11.24 -37.02
C ASP A 265 23.58 10.02 -36.38
N SER A 266 22.80 9.15 -35.72
CA SER A 266 23.33 7.89 -35.16
C SER A 266 23.78 6.87 -36.20
N LEU A 267 23.52 7.11 -37.49
CA LEU A 267 23.96 6.30 -38.63
C LEU A 267 25.05 6.99 -39.48
N ALA A 268 25.25 8.30 -39.36
CA ALA A 268 26.12 9.06 -40.26
C ALA A 268 27.63 8.84 -40.03
N VAL A 269 28.05 8.47 -38.80
CA VAL A 269 29.47 8.28 -38.45
C VAL A 269 29.98 6.92 -38.99
N THR A 270 31.18 6.88 -39.55
CA THR A 270 31.67 5.80 -40.45
C THR A 270 31.61 4.37 -39.90
N GLU A 271 31.78 4.15 -38.59
CA GLU A 271 31.65 2.82 -37.95
C GLU A 271 30.23 2.51 -37.44
N SER A 272 29.36 3.51 -37.40
CA SER A 272 28.06 3.49 -36.72
C SER A 272 26.97 2.68 -37.42
N PRO A 273 26.84 2.65 -38.77
CA PRO A 273 25.88 1.80 -39.48
C PRO A 273 25.91 0.34 -39.05
N ARG A 274 27.12 -0.24 -38.91
CA ARG A 274 27.27 -1.64 -38.49
C ARG A 274 26.83 -1.89 -37.05
N SER A 275 26.89 -0.88 -36.16
CA SER A 275 26.33 -0.99 -34.81
C SER A 275 24.80 -1.16 -34.79
N TRP A 276 24.14 -0.75 -35.87
CA TRP A 276 22.70 -0.94 -36.11
C TRP A 276 22.38 -2.11 -37.06
N GLY A 277 23.39 -2.78 -37.63
CA GLY A 277 23.22 -3.87 -38.62
C GLY A 277 23.07 -3.42 -40.07
N TYR A 278 23.63 -2.27 -40.45
CA TYR A 278 23.56 -1.71 -41.80
C TYR A 278 24.93 -1.39 -42.38
N LEU A 279 25.05 -1.45 -43.71
CA LEU A 279 26.22 -0.96 -44.43
C LEU A 279 26.16 0.58 -44.56
N PRO A 280 27.31 1.31 -44.49
CA PRO A 280 27.32 2.77 -44.61
C PRO A 280 26.77 3.26 -45.94
N LEU A 281 26.13 4.44 -45.92
CA LEU A 281 25.30 4.94 -47.01
C LEU A 281 26.06 4.98 -48.35
N HIS A 282 27.16 5.72 -48.41
CA HIS A 282 27.97 5.97 -49.62
C HIS A 282 27.08 6.42 -50.80
N ASP A 283 27.27 5.85 -52.00
CA ASP A 283 26.61 6.25 -53.25
C ASP A 283 25.16 5.71 -53.37
N ARG A 284 24.43 5.59 -52.25
CA ARG A 284 23.09 4.99 -52.18
C ARG A 284 22.09 5.93 -51.50
N ASP A 285 20.87 5.97 -52.02
CA ASP A 285 19.78 6.76 -51.41
C ASP A 285 19.26 6.19 -50.07
N SER A 286 19.74 5.03 -49.63
CA SER A 286 19.27 4.36 -48.41
C SER A 286 20.27 3.38 -47.84
N TYR A 287 20.32 3.30 -46.50
CA TYR A 287 21.04 2.24 -45.79
C TYR A 287 20.49 0.87 -46.18
N VAL A 288 21.36 -0.15 -46.27
CA VAL A 288 20.97 -1.53 -46.57
C VAL A 288 21.53 -2.46 -45.50
N ILE A 289 20.82 -3.55 -45.20
CA ILE A 289 21.19 -4.51 -44.16
C ILE A 289 22.60 -5.05 -44.42
N ASP A 290 23.40 -5.13 -43.37
CA ASP A 290 24.71 -5.79 -43.36
C ASP A 290 24.48 -7.31 -43.35
N PRO A 291 24.88 -8.07 -44.40
CA PRO A 291 24.55 -9.50 -44.50
C PRO A 291 25.19 -10.36 -43.41
N GLU A 292 26.15 -9.80 -42.65
CA GLU A 292 26.80 -10.44 -41.51
C GLU A 292 26.09 -10.17 -40.15
N ASP A 293 25.10 -9.27 -40.07
CA ASP A 293 24.32 -9.03 -38.84
C ASP A 293 23.02 -9.89 -38.83
N PRO A 294 22.88 -10.87 -37.92
CA PRO A 294 21.69 -11.73 -37.85
C PRO A 294 20.50 -11.08 -37.11
N SER A 295 20.61 -9.82 -36.67
CA SER A 295 19.55 -9.07 -35.98
C SER A 295 19.72 -7.55 -36.20
N PRO A 296 19.61 -7.05 -37.45
CA PRO A 296 19.61 -5.62 -37.75
C PRO A 296 18.47 -4.91 -36.99
N PHE A 297 18.69 -3.63 -36.70
CA PHE A 297 17.71 -2.82 -35.98
C PHE A 297 16.59 -2.33 -36.91
N HIS A 298 15.35 -2.45 -36.47
CA HIS A 298 14.17 -1.92 -37.15
C HIS A 298 13.30 -1.11 -36.18
N LEU A 299 12.76 0.00 -36.69
CA LEU A 299 11.82 0.87 -35.99
C LEU A 299 10.43 0.73 -36.62
N TYR A 300 9.47 0.23 -35.85
CA TYR A 300 8.09 0.02 -36.28
C TYR A 300 7.22 1.19 -35.85
N LEU A 301 6.51 1.81 -36.79
CA LEU A 301 5.49 2.82 -36.51
C LEU A 301 4.14 2.13 -36.68
N ILE A 302 3.37 1.94 -35.60
CA ILE A 302 2.13 1.16 -35.64
C ILE A 302 0.95 2.00 -35.11
N GLY A 303 -0.06 2.20 -35.95
CA GLY A 303 -1.20 3.04 -35.60
C GLY A 303 -2.00 3.52 -36.80
N SER A 304 -2.28 4.82 -36.87
CA SER A 304 -3.18 5.40 -37.87
C SER A 304 -2.78 6.81 -38.28
N GLY A 305 -3.10 7.19 -39.52
CA GLY A 305 -2.65 8.45 -40.14
C GLY A 305 -1.55 8.21 -41.19
N HIS A 306 -0.76 9.25 -41.45
CA HIS A 306 0.35 9.23 -42.42
C HIS A 306 1.58 9.89 -41.80
N VAL A 307 2.78 9.39 -42.15
CA VAL A 307 4.06 9.99 -41.76
C VAL A 307 5.09 9.73 -42.86
N ASP A 308 5.76 10.78 -43.31
CA ASP A 308 6.80 10.68 -44.32
C ASP A 308 8.11 10.19 -43.70
N VAL A 309 8.54 8.99 -44.08
CA VAL A 309 9.83 8.41 -43.68
C VAL A 309 10.93 8.92 -44.61
N PRO A 310 12.05 9.47 -44.10
CA PRO A 310 13.19 9.89 -44.93
C PRO A 310 13.71 8.75 -45.82
N THR A 311 14.11 9.10 -47.05
CA THR A 311 14.49 8.11 -48.08
C THR A 311 15.65 7.23 -47.61
N GLU A 312 16.56 7.81 -46.83
CA GLU A 312 17.71 7.17 -46.23
C GLU A 312 17.31 6.01 -45.30
N LEU A 313 16.22 6.21 -44.55
CA LEU A 313 15.72 5.34 -43.49
C LEU A 313 14.70 4.29 -43.97
N LYS A 314 14.32 4.27 -45.25
CA LYS A 314 13.21 3.45 -45.79
C LYS A 314 13.34 1.94 -45.59
N ASN A 315 14.55 1.44 -45.34
CA ASN A 315 14.83 0.02 -45.04
C ASN A 315 14.94 -0.28 -43.54
N ILE A 316 14.95 0.76 -42.69
CA ILE A 316 15.09 0.69 -41.22
C ILE A 316 13.74 0.90 -40.55
N VAL A 317 12.95 1.86 -41.05
CA VAL A 317 11.65 2.26 -40.49
C VAL A 317 10.52 1.61 -41.29
N SER A 318 9.62 0.89 -40.62
CA SER A 318 8.43 0.26 -41.22
C SER A 318 7.15 0.86 -40.67
N VAL A 319 6.23 1.25 -41.55
CA VAL A 319 4.97 1.93 -41.19
C VAL A 319 3.79 0.98 -41.39
N HIS A 320 3.05 0.73 -40.32
CA HIS A 320 1.88 -0.16 -40.28
C HIS A 320 0.64 0.63 -39.89
N VAL A 321 -0.23 0.88 -40.87
CA VAL A 321 -1.45 1.69 -40.74
C VAL A 321 -2.66 0.76 -40.58
N ASN A 322 -3.54 1.05 -39.61
CA ASN A 322 -4.87 0.44 -39.46
C ASN A 322 -4.87 -1.10 -39.49
N LEU A 323 -3.97 -1.75 -38.74
CA LEU A 323 -3.96 -3.20 -38.60
C LEU A 323 -5.21 -3.69 -37.85
N GLU A 324 -5.76 -4.83 -38.28
CA GLU A 324 -6.70 -5.63 -37.48
C GLU A 324 -6.05 -6.01 -36.14
N TYR A 325 -6.81 -5.98 -35.04
CA TYR A 325 -6.24 -6.09 -33.68
C TYR A 325 -5.47 -7.39 -33.44
N SER A 326 -5.85 -8.51 -34.07
CA SER A 326 -5.11 -9.78 -33.98
C SER A 326 -3.69 -9.66 -34.55
N ALA A 327 -3.55 -9.12 -35.76
CA ALA A 327 -2.25 -8.83 -36.38
C ALA A 327 -1.49 -7.71 -35.66
N PHE A 328 -2.19 -6.73 -35.08
CA PHE A 328 -1.59 -5.71 -34.22
C PHE A 328 -0.94 -6.34 -32.98
N TYR A 329 -1.66 -7.18 -32.24
CA TYR A 329 -1.16 -7.79 -31.00
C TYR A 329 0.02 -8.74 -31.28
N GLU A 330 -0.02 -9.51 -32.38
CA GLU A 330 1.12 -10.33 -32.80
C GLU A 330 2.34 -9.47 -33.14
N LEU A 331 2.19 -8.43 -33.95
CA LEU A 331 3.31 -7.57 -34.34
C LEU A 331 3.89 -6.82 -33.13
N MET A 332 3.03 -6.20 -32.31
CA MET A 332 3.42 -5.45 -31.11
C MET A 332 4.10 -6.35 -30.08
N GLY A 333 3.53 -7.53 -29.78
CA GLY A 333 4.12 -8.53 -28.88
C GLY A 333 5.43 -9.16 -29.39
N SER A 334 5.83 -8.87 -30.63
CA SER A 334 7.12 -9.28 -31.19
C SER A 334 8.25 -8.24 -31.03
N MET A 335 7.98 -7.12 -30.35
CA MET A 335 8.91 -6.00 -30.16
C MET A 335 9.81 -6.16 -28.94
N ASP A 336 10.98 -5.53 -28.97
CA ASP A 336 11.94 -5.55 -27.85
C ASP A 336 11.67 -4.41 -26.85
N ILE A 337 11.20 -3.24 -27.32
CA ILE A 337 10.93 -2.05 -26.49
C ILE A 337 9.97 -1.05 -27.18
N CYS A 338 9.08 -0.41 -26.41
CA CYS A 338 8.21 0.67 -26.90
C CYS A 338 8.77 2.05 -26.55
N ILE A 339 8.65 3.00 -27.48
CA ILE A 339 9.09 4.38 -27.39
C ILE A 339 7.85 5.30 -27.43
N PRO A 340 7.52 6.03 -26.35
CA PRO A 340 6.34 6.91 -26.32
C PRO A 340 6.45 8.15 -27.21
N ALA A 341 7.66 8.71 -27.38
CA ALA A 341 7.98 9.85 -28.25
C ALA A 341 7.06 11.10 -28.12
N PHE A 342 6.47 11.36 -26.95
CA PHE A 342 5.50 12.44 -26.75
C PHE A 342 6.07 13.84 -27.02
N ALA A 343 5.46 14.58 -27.96
CA ALA A 343 5.76 15.99 -28.22
C ALA A 343 4.98 16.96 -27.29
N GLU A 344 3.71 16.64 -26.98
CA GLU A 344 2.81 17.51 -26.20
C GLU A 344 2.90 17.30 -24.67
N ASN A 345 2.65 18.38 -23.90
CA ASN A 345 2.63 18.32 -22.43
C ASN A 345 1.37 17.67 -21.85
N GLY A 346 0.26 17.59 -22.61
CA GLY A 346 -1.02 17.05 -22.15
C GLY A 346 -0.91 15.63 -21.58
N TYR A 347 -0.09 14.79 -22.22
CA TYR A 347 0.25 13.44 -21.81
C TYR A 347 0.81 13.28 -20.38
N TYR A 348 1.25 14.36 -19.74
CA TYR A 348 1.78 14.34 -18.37
C TYR A 348 0.80 14.88 -17.33
N GLU A 349 -0.27 15.56 -17.76
CA GLU A 349 -1.04 16.50 -16.92
C GLU A 349 -2.54 16.23 -16.87
N HIS A 350 -3.14 15.80 -18.00
CA HIS A 350 -4.58 15.63 -18.12
C HIS A 350 -5.04 14.63 -19.21
N GLN A 351 -4.12 14.13 -20.05
CA GLN A 351 -4.37 13.16 -21.13
C GLN A 351 -3.51 11.91 -20.92
N ALA A 352 -3.99 10.73 -21.30
CA ALA A 352 -3.23 9.48 -21.18
C ALA A 352 -3.12 8.74 -22.52
N SER A 353 -1.91 8.30 -22.88
CA SER A 353 -1.66 7.56 -24.12
C SER A 353 -2.01 6.08 -23.96
N SER A 354 -2.84 5.55 -24.88
CA SER A 354 -3.08 4.10 -25.02
C SER A 354 -1.79 3.30 -25.22
N THR A 355 -0.73 3.93 -25.75
CA THR A 355 0.65 3.43 -25.80
C THR A 355 1.15 2.79 -24.50
N PHE A 356 0.78 3.34 -23.33
CA PHE A 356 1.18 2.74 -22.05
C PHE A 356 0.40 1.46 -21.75
N ALA A 357 -0.94 1.49 -21.84
CA ALA A 357 -1.78 0.30 -21.69
C ALA A 357 -1.36 -0.80 -22.67
N MET A 358 -1.32 -0.48 -23.96
CA MET A 358 -1.08 -1.41 -25.06
C MET A 358 0.31 -2.08 -25.00
N SER A 359 1.35 -1.36 -24.56
CA SER A 359 2.66 -1.98 -24.35
C SER A 359 2.64 -2.98 -23.20
N LEU A 360 1.92 -2.67 -22.12
CA LEU A 360 1.76 -3.58 -20.97
C LEU A 360 0.91 -4.81 -21.33
N GLU A 361 -0.14 -4.65 -22.14
CA GLU A 361 -0.90 -5.78 -22.69
C GLU A 361 0.01 -6.75 -23.45
N CYS A 362 0.87 -6.20 -24.32
CA CYS A 362 1.73 -6.95 -25.24
C CYS A 362 3.04 -7.52 -24.63
N ASP A 363 3.24 -7.44 -23.30
CA ASP A 363 4.52 -7.74 -22.63
C ASP A 363 5.73 -6.90 -23.13
N VAL A 364 5.51 -5.72 -23.71
CA VAL A 364 6.57 -4.86 -24.24
C VAL A 364 7.00 -3.82 -23.19
N PRO A 365 8.28 -3.79 -22.78
CA PRO A 365 8.75 -2.79 -21.84
C PRO A 365 8.80 -1.39 -22.48
N ILE A 366 8.48 -0.35 -21.70
CA ILE A 366 8.39 1.03 -22.21
C ILE A 366 9.67 1.82 -21.86
N LEU A 367 10.27 2.50 -22.84
CA LEU A 367 11.35 3.47 -22.63
C LEU A 367 10.77 4.78 -22.07
N VAL A 368 11.04 5.08 -20.80
CA VAL A 368 10.42 6.19 -20.07
C VAL A 368 11.43 7.15 -19.45
N THR A 369 11.01 8.39 -19.19
CA THR A 369 11.72 9.31 -18.28
C THR A 369 11.10 9.26 -16.88
N HIS A 370 11.79 9.79 -15.87
CA HIS A 370 11.20 9.97 -14.53
C HIS A 370 9.92 10.85 -14.54
N ARG A 371 9.78 11.80 -15.50
CA ARG A 371 8.53 12.58 -15.66
C ARG A 371 7.38 11.69 -16.12
N MET A 372 7.62 10.80 -17.08
CA MET A 372 6.62 9.83 -17.54
C MET A 372 6.18 8.90 -16.40
N ARG A 373 7.12 8.36 -15.61
CA ARG A 373 6.80 7.50 -14.44
C ARG A 373 5.96 8.24 -13.39
N ALA A 374 6.24 9.53 -13.15
CA ALA A 374 5.49 10.35 -12.20
C ALA A 374 4.04 10.67 -12.64
N SER A 375 3.75 10.68 -13.95
CA SER A 375 2.38 10.82 -14.48
C SER A 375 1.67 9.47 -14.56
N TYR A 376 2.27 8.50 -15.25
CA TYR A 376 1.77 7.14 -15.46
C TYR A 376 2.10 6.26 -14.24
N THR A 377 1.64 6.64 -13.05
CA THR A 377 2.04 6.04 -11.77
C THR A 377 1.71 4.54 -11.65
N TYR A 378 0.80 4.01 -12.47
CA TYR A 378 0.54 2.58 -12.54
C TYR A 378 1.72 1.80 -13.13
N ALA A 379 2.52 2.44 -13.99
CA ALA A 379 3.73 1.91 -14.62
C ALA A 379 5.02 2.50 -14.01
N ASP A 380 4.98 3.02 -12.77
CA ASP A 380 6.18 3.39 -12.00
C ASP A 380 6.86 2.14 -11.40
N ASP A 381 7.06 1.11 -12.22
CA ASP A 381 7.54 -0.21 -11.82
C ASP A 381 8.63 -0.72 -12.76
N ASP A 382 9.78 -1.06 -12.19
CA ASP A 382 10.97 -1.48 -12.94
C ASP A 382 10.74 -2.79 -13.71
N ARG A 383 9.74 -3.60 -13.33
CA ARG A 383 9.32 -4.82 -14.04
C ARG A 383 8.80 -4.56 -15.44
N VAL A 384 8.35 -3.34 -15.75
CA VAL A 384 7.66 -3.02 -17.02
C VAL A 384 8.20 -1.78 -17.75
N VAL A 385 9.13 -1.03 -17.17
CA VAL A 385 9.74 0.15 -17.83
C VAL A 385 11.27 0.16 -17.82
N VAL A 386 11.86 0.77 -18.84
CA VAL A 386 13.29 1.07 -18.97
C VAL A 386 13.46 2.58 -18.78
N THR A 387 14.16 3.02 -17.73
CA THR A 387 14.20 4.44 -17.37
C THR A 387 15.45 5.12 -17.93
N ARG A 388 15.28 5.99 -18.94
CA ARG A 388 16.33 6.89 -19.43
C ARG A 388 16.32 8.20 -18.65
N PRO A 389 17.48 8.84 -18.37
CA PRO A 389 17.50 10.23 -17.98
C PRO A 389 16.99 11.09 -19.13
N ALA A 390 16.21 12.14 -18.82
CA ALA A 390 15.57 12.97 -19.86
C ALA A 390 16.58 13.65 -20.81
N ALA A 391 17.81 13.89 -20.35
CA ALA A 391 18.91 14.48 -21.12
C ALA A 391 19.49 13.55 -22.21
N MET A 392 19.32 12.24 -22.10
CA MET A 392 19.72 11.27 -23.13
C MET A 392 18.50 10.97 -24.00
N ARG A 393 18.52 11.39 -25.28
CA ARG A 393 17.38 11.22 -26.22
C ARG A 393 17.08 9.75 -26.52
N GLU A 394 15.87 9.49 -27.02
CA GLU A 394 15.32 8.18 -27.36
C GLU A 394 16.32 7.27 -28.09
N ILE A 395 16.80 7.70 -29.27
CA ILE A 395 17.71 6.90 -30.09
C ILE A 395 19.04 6.64 -29.39
N ALA A 396 19.59 7.62 -28.67
CA ALA A 396 20.83 7.45 -27.92
C ALA A 396 20.70 6.39 -26.80
N ALA A 397 19.56 6.35 -26.11
CA ALA A 397 19.26 5.32 -25.12
C ALA A 397 19.10 3.93 -25.77
N ILE A 398 18.39 3.84 -26.91
CA ILE A 398 18.24 2.60 -27.68
C ILE A 398 19.60 2.08 -28.17
N LYS A 399 20.44 2.94 -28.76
CA LYS A 399 21.78 2.59 -29.24
C LYS A 399 22.65 2.09 -28.09
N ALA A 400 22.58 2.74 -26.93
CA ALA A 400 23.32 2.31 -25.75
C ALA A 400 22.87 0.92 -25.27
N LEU A 401 21.55 0.68 -25.19
CA LEU A 401 20.98 -0.61 -24.80
C LEU A 401 21.18 -1.73 -25.84
N ARG A 402 21.32 -1.39 -27.13
CA ARG A 402 21.70 -2.34 -28.20
C ARG A 402 23.18 -2.73 -28.14
N THR A 403 24.06 -1.75 -27.99
CA THR A 403 25.52 -1.93 -28.12
C THR A 403 26.25 -2.19 -26.80
N TRP A 404 25.57 -1.99 -25.67
CA TRP A 404 26.12 -1.95 -24.31
C TRP A 404 27.23 -0.91 -24.09
N LYS A 405 27.28 0.14 -24.93
CA LYS A 405 28.24 1.25 -24.87
C LYS A 405 27.52 2.58 -24.68
N VAL A 406 28.19 3.56 -24.06
CA VAL A 406 27.68 4.93 -23.91
C VAL A 406 28.60 5.88 -24.65
N GLU A 407 28.06 6.61 -25.63
CA GLU A 407 28.81 7.56 -26.46
C GLU A 407 28.75 9.00 -25.91
N ASP A 408 27.78 9.30 -25.04
CA ASP A 408 27.58 10.63 -24.43
C ASP A 408 28.37 10.77 -23.11
N GLU A 409 29.37 11.65 -23.10
CA GLU A 409 30.15 12.05 -21.92
C GLU A 409 29.42 13.01 -20.95
N SER A 410 28.08 13.01 -20.95
CA SER A 410 27.17 13.89 -20.20
C SER A 410 27.77 14.58 -18.95
N PRO A 411 27.88 15.92 -18.91
CA PRO A 411 28.74 16.62 -17.96
C PRO A 411 28.30 16.54 -16.48
N ASN A 412 27.05 16.15 -16.19
CA ASN A 412 26.53 16.05 -14.83
C ASN A 412 26.64 14.61 -14.27
N LEU A 413 27.28 14.47 -13.10
CA LEU A 413 27.37 13.23 -12.32
C LEU A 413 26.00 12.55 -12.07
N GLN A 414 24.92 13.32 -11.93
CA GLN A 414 23.57 12.76 -11.78
C GLN A 414 23.11 12.05 -13.06
N THR A 415 23.35 12.65 -14.23
CA THR A 415 23.04 12.02 -15.52
C THR A 415 23.92 10.80 -15.75
N LYS A 416 25.25 10.88 -15.51
CA LYS A 416 26.14 9.70 -15.62
C LYS A 416 25.66 8.52 -14.74
N LYS A 417 25.17 8.79 -13.52
CA LYS A 417 24.58 7.76 -12.65
C LYS A 417 23.26 7.19 -13.18
N ALA A 418 22.37 8.03 -13.71
CA ALA A 418 21.11 7.56 -14.29
C ALA A 418 21.33 6.71 -15.56
N ILE A 419 22.33 7.06 -16.39
CA ILE A 419 22.77 6.21 -17.51
C ILE A 419 23.32 4.89 -16.96
N GLN A 420 24.20 4.92 -15.96
CA GLN A 420 24.75 3.70 -15.35
C GLN A 420 23.65 2.78 -14.77
N GLU A 421 22.62 3.33 -14.13
CA GLU A 421 21.48 2.55 -13.63
C GLU A 421 20.66 1.93 -14.77
N MET A 422 20.35 2.70 -15.82
CA MET A 422 19.68 2.21 -17.03
C MET A 422 20.46 1.04 -17.66
N MET A 423 21.78 1.21 -17.82
CA MET A 423 22.67 0.19 -18.37
C MET A 423 22.82 -1.03 -17.47
N SER A 424 22.86 -0.87 -16.14
CA SER A 424 22.95 -2.02 -15.21
C SER A 424 21.68 -2.86 -15.12
N ARG A 425 20.52 -2.28 -15.47
CA ARG A 425 19.21 -2.95 -15.46
C ARG A 425 18.82 -3.53 -16.81
N GLY A 426 19.39 -3.00 -17.90
CA GLY A 426 19.07 -3.41 -19.26
C GLY A 426 17.60 -3.17 -19.66
N TRP A 427 17.24 -3.68 -20.84
CA TRP A 427 15.93 -3.50 -21.45
C TRP A 427 15.00 -4.70 -21.32
N THR A 428 15.54 -5.93 -21.21
CA THR A 428 14.77 -7.17 -21.10
C THR A 428 14.00 -7.28 -19.79
N ARG A 429 12.79 -7.86 -19.82
CA ARG A 429 11.94 -8.07 -18.62
C ARG A 429 11.42 -9.50 -18.58
N SER A 430 11.21 -10.02 -17.38
CA SER A 430 10.67 -11.38 -17.20
C SER A 430 9.17 -11.40 -17.45
N LYS A 431 8.70 -12.28 -18.35
CA LYS A 431 7.25 -12.49 -18.55
C LYS A 431 6.51 -12.86 -17.25
N ARG A 432 7.18 -13.55 -16.30
CA ARG A 432 6.60 -13.82 -14.97
C ARG A 432 6.44 -12.54 -14.13
N GLU A 433 7.37 -11.60 -14.23
CA GLU A 433 7.29 -10.33 -13.50
C GLU A 433 6.26 -9.39 -14.12
N MET A 434 6.14 -9.37 -15.45
CA MET A 434 5.08 -8.64 -16.16
C MET A 434 3.69 -9.24 -15.87
N GLN A 435 3.55 -10.57 -15.82
CA GLN A 435 2.28 -11.21 -15.43
C GLN A 435 1.89 -10.89 -13.97
N LEU A 436 2.84 -10.97 -13.02
CA LEU A 436 2.58 -10.57 -11.63
C LEU A 436 2.19 -9.09 -11.52
N PHE A 437 2.77 -8.23 -12.35
CA PHE A 437 2.36 -6.82 -12.45
C PHE A 437 0.94 -6.68 -13.03
N LYS A 438 0.59 -7.40 -14.09
CA LYS A 438 -0.77 -7.45 -14.67
C LYS A 438 -1.80 -7.88 -13.61
N GLU A 439 -1.51 -8.96 -12.88
CA GLU A 439 -2.33 -9.47 -11.77
C GLU A 439 -2.51 -8.44 -10.64
N GLU A 440 -1.46 -7.71 -10.27
CA GLU A 440 -1.57 -6.60 -9.31
C GLU A 440 -2.46 -5.47 -9.81
N ILE A 441 -2.43 -5.13 -11.10
CA ILE A 441 -3.31 -4.12 -11.70
C ILE A 441 -4.76 -4.62 -11.73
N TRP A 442 -5.03 -5.87 -12.13
CA TRP A 442 -6.38 -6.44 -12.10
C TRP A 442 -6.96 -6.48 -10.68
N MET A 443 -6.18 -6.89 -9.67
CA MET A 443 -6.61 -6.86 -8.28
C MET A 443 -6.91 -5.41 -7.82
N ARG A 444 -6.12 -4.41 -8.22
CA ARG A 444 -6.43 -3.00 -7.91
C ARG A 444 -7.73 -2.55 -8.60
N ASN A 445 -7.91 -2.90 -9.88
CA ASN A 445 -9.11 -2.59 -10.66
C ASN A 445 -10.39 -3.22 -10.08
N GLU A 446 -10.34 -4.47 -9.61
CA GLU A 446 -11.46 -5.12 -8.91
C GLU A 446 -11.73 -4.45 -7.55
N ASN A 447 -10.68 -4.12 -6.79
CA ASN A 447 -10.80 -3.47 -5.48
C ASN A 447 -11.49 -2.09 -5.51
N VAL A 448 -11.43 -1.34 -6.63
CA VAL A 448 -12.21 -0.09 -6.81
C VAL A 448 -13.72 -0.32 -6.68
N TRP A 449 -14.20 -1.54 -6.95
CA TRP A 449 -15.62 -1.90 -7.02
C TRP A 449 -16.09 -2.88 -5.94
N VAL A 450 -15.16 -3.66 -5.36
CA VAL A 450 -15.41 -4.63 -4.28
C VAL A 450 -15.76 -3.95 -2.94
N PHE A 451 -15.66 -2.62 -2.81
CA PHE A 451 -16.05 -1.83 -1.61
C PHE A 451 -17.55 -1.86 -1.24
N VAL A 452 -18.35 -2.78 -1.77
CA VAL A 452 -19.73 -3.09 -1.33
C VAL A 452 -19.93 -4.58 -1.00
N SER A 453 -19.01 -5.49 -1.31
CA SER A 453 -19.13 -6.94 -1.01
C SER A 453 -17.76 -7.63 -0.96
N LEU A 454 -17.44 -8.27 0.17
CA LEU A 454 -16.09 -8.66 0.59
C LEU A 454 -15.39 -9.78 -0.22
N SER A 455 -14.07 -9.64 -0.34
CA SER A 455 -13.01 -10.67 -0.26
C SER A 455 -13.27 -12.08 -0.84
N PHE A 456 -12.63 -12.42 -1.98
CA PHE A 456 -12.41 -13.83 -2.34
C PHE A 456 -11.17 -14.16 -3.20
N LEU A 457 -10.78 -13.34 -4.18
CA LEU A 457 -9.87 -13.79 -5.25
C LEU A 457 -8.35 -13.74 -4.96
N ALA A 458 -7.89 -13.13 -3.87
CA ALA A 458 -6.45 -13.08 -3.54
C ALA A 458 -5.84 -14.42 -3.08
N TYR A 459 -6.61 -15.50 -3.04
CA TYR A 459 -6.28 -16.75 -2.33
C TYR A 459 -5.24 -17.66 -3.05
N VAL A 460 -5.02 -17.49 -4.36
CA VAL A 460 -4.29 -18.50 -5.17
C VAL A 460 -2.83 -18.12 -5.47
N ALA A 461 -2.55 -16.85 -5.82
CA ALA A 461 -1.22 -16.44 -6.30
C ALA A 461 -0.13 -16.41 -5.20
N ALA A 462 -0.50 -16.21 -3.93
CA ALA A 462 0.42 -16.00 -2.81
C ALA A 462 1.19 -17.25 -2.34
N LEU A 463 0.96 -18.43 -2.93
CA LEU A 463 1.45 -19.72 -2.42
C LEU A 463 2.92 -20.05 -2.74
N VAL A 464 3.61 -19.34 -3.65
CA VAL A 464 4.87 -19.84 -4.25
C VAL A 464 6.03 -18.83 -4.39
N THR A 465 6.39 -18.13 -3.30
CA THR A 465 7.78 -17.67 -3.03
C THR A 465 8.03 -17.45 -1.52
N PRO A 466 9.07 -18.04 -0.91
CA PRO A 466 9.49 -17.69 0.44
C PRO A 466 10.46 -16.50 0.44
N LEU A 467 10.07 -15.40 1.09
CA LEU A 467 11.00 -14.35 1.54
C LEU A 467 11.63 -14.73 2.87
N SER A 468 12.81 -14.17 3.18
CA SER A 468 13.53 -14.44 4.42
C SER A 468 12.79 -13.93 5.65
N ASP A 469 12.93 -14.62 6.78
CA ASP A 469 12.11 -14.38 7.98
C ASP A 469 12.17 -12.93 8.49
N TRP A 470 13.33 -12.28 8.38
CA TRP A 470 13.54 -10.86 8.68
C TRP A 470 12.52 -9.91 8.02
N ALA A 471 12.01 -10.24 6.83
CA ALA A 471 11.00 -9.44 6.14
C ALA A 471 9.61 -9.52 6.79
N LYS A 472 9.28 -10.61 7.50
CA LYS A 472 8.06 -10.71 8.33
C LYS A 472 8.23 -9.98 9.67
N LEU A 473 9.41 -10.12 10.27
CA LEU A 473 9.68 -9.75 11.67
C LEU A 473 9.67 -8.25 11.96
N ILE A 474 9.77 -7.40 10.92
CA ILE A 474 9.58 -5.94 11.04
C ILE A 474 8.11 -5.50 10.89
N LYS A 475 7.21 -6.39 10.46
CA LYS A 475 5.81 -6.10 10.06
C LYS A 475 4.80 -6.58 11.09
N LEU A 476 5.03 -6.23 12.37
CA LEU A 476 4.22 -6.69 13.51
C LEU A 476 3.63 -5.51 14.30
N GLY A 477 3.40 -4.39 13.62
CA GLY A 477 2.88 -3.15 14.19
C GLY A 477 3.72 -2.65 15.38
N PRO A 478 3.10 -2.18 16.49
CA PRO A 478 3.81 -1.73 17.68
C PRO A 478 4.44 -2.88 18.48
N ASN A 479 4.28 -4.14 18.06
CA ASN A 479 4.87 -5.31 18.71
C ASN A 479 6.15 -5.80 18.00
N ALA A 480 6.50 -5.20 16.85
CA ALA A 480 7.80 -5.41 16.23
C ALA A 480 8.93 -4.83 17.11
N PRO A 481 10.05 -5.55 17.31
CA PRO A 481 11.27 -4.99 17.90
C PRO A 481 11.81 -3.81 17.08
N TYR A 482 12.63 -2.97 17.71
CA TYR A 482 13.07 -1.71 17.11
C TYR A 482 13.89 -1.94 15.84
N HIS A 483 13.45 -1.30 14.76
CA HIS A 483 14.16 -1.18 13.51
C HIS A 483 14.16 0.28 13.05
N LYS A 484 15.22 0.68 12.35
CA LYS A 484 15.41 2.08 11.94
C LYS A 484 14.60 2.39 10.69
N ALA A 485 13.66 3.33 10.79
CA ALA A 485 12.97 3.89 9.62
C ALA A 485 13.97 4.56 8.63
N PRO A 486 13.78 4.38 7.31
CA PRO A 486 14.54 5.07 6.28
C PRO A 486 14.22 6.57 6.31
N ALA A 487 15.12 7.38 5.77
CA ALA A 487 14.83 8.80 5.60
C ALA A 487 13.80 9.01 4.47
N PRO A 488 12.87 9.98 4.60
CA PRO A 488 12.03 10.41 3.49
C PRO A 488 12.90 10.82 2.27
N ARG A 489 12.43 10.54 1.05
CA ARG A 489 13.17 10.83 -0.18
C ARG A 489 13.55 12.32 -0.24
N GLY A 490 14.85 12.61 -0.33
CA GLY A 490 15.42 13.96 -0.32
C GLY A 490 15.91 14.46 1.05
N VAL A 491 15.48 13.85 2.16
CA VAL A 491 15.87 14.28 3.51
C VAL A 491 17.16 13.57 3.95
N LYS A 492 18.17 14.36 4.36
CA LYS A 492 19.38 13.85 5.03
C LYS A 492 19.15 13.84 6.54
N GLN A 493 19.50 12.74 7.22
CA GLN A 493 19.41 12.61 8.70
C GLN A 493 20.57 13.31 9.44
N ASN A 494 21.53 13.86 8.69
CA ASN A 494 22.64 14.66 9.18
C ASN A 494 22.27 16.15 9.10
N LEU A 495 22.70 16.91 10.09
CA LEU A 495 22.51 18.35 10.15
C LEU A 495 23.28 19.06 9.00
N PRO A 496 22.78 20.19 8.45
CA PRO A 496 23.56 21.01 7.52
C PRO A 496 24.90 21.49 8.11
N PRO A 497 25.96 21.66 7.31
CA PRO A 497 27.32 21.96 7.84
C PRO A 497 27.47 23.32 8.55
N ASP A 498 26.57 24.25 8.26
CA ASP A 498 26.46 25.60 8.81
C ASP A 498 25.60 25.67 10.08
N CYS A 499 24.90 24.58 10.42
CA CYS A 499 24.00 24.49 11.56
C CYS A 499 24.65 23.79 12.76
N LYS A 500 24.40 24.28 13.98
CA LYS A 500 24.71 23.59 15.25
C LYS A 500 23.42 23.33 16.03
N VAL A 501 23.27 22.15 16.61
CA VAL A 501 22.19 21.88 17.58
C VAL A 501 22.42 22.72 18.84
N LYS A 502 21.41 23.47 19.28
CA LYS A 502 21.41 24.15 20.59
C LYS A 502 20.82 23.30 21.71
N GLN A 503 19.69 22.64 21.45
CA GLN A 503 18.91 21.91 22.45
C GLN A 503 18.37 20.60 21.85
N VAL A 504 18.12 19.58 22.68
CA VAL A 504 17.52 18.30 22.24
C VAL A 504 16.38 17.90 23.18
N VAL A 505 15.25 17.48 22.64
CA VAL A 505 14.23 16.72 23.39
C VAL A 505 14.11 15.34 22.75
N TYR A 506 14.35 14.30 23.54
CA TYR A 506 14.34 12.90 23.11
C TYR A 506 13.20 12.17 23.81
N LEU A 507 12.11 11.92 23.08
CA LEU A 507 11.02 11.07 23.52
C LEU A 507 11.24 9.63 23.04
N SER A 508 11.18 8.67 23.96
CA SER A 508 11.29 7.24 23.68
C SER A 508 10.07 6.47 24.20
N ARG A 509 9.84 5.30 23.62
CA ARG A 509 9.01 4.24 24.23
C ARG A 509 9.90 3.44 25.19
N HIS A 510 9.30 2.59 26.01
CA HIS A 510 10.03 1.44 26.56
C HIS A 510 10.59 0.53 25.44
N GLY A 511 11.61 -0.27 25.76
CA GLY A 511 12.11 -1.31 24.85
C GLY A 511 11.11 -2.45 24.65
N SER A 512 11.49 -3.45 23.84
CA SER A 512 10.73 -4.70 23.67
C SER A 512 10.38 -5.34 25.03
N ARG A 513 9.13 -5.81 25.17
CA ARG A 513 8.55 -6.37 26.40
C ARG A 513 7.89 -7.73 26.19
N TYR A 514 7.56 -8.39 27.28
CA TYR A 514 6.57 -9.46 27.33
C TYR A 514 5.14 -8.94 27.05
N PRO A 515 4.18 -9.81 26.67
CA PRO A 515 2.80 -9.41 26.44
C PRO A 515 2.14 -8.85 27.71
N GLY A 516 1.12 -8.01 27.54
CA GLY A 516 0.27 -7.48 28.59
C GLY A 516 -1.15 -8.00 28.38
N PHE A 517 -2.07 -7.16 27.93
CA PHE A 517 -3.42 -7.61 27.54
C PHE A 517 -3.36 -8.66 26.41
N GLU A 518 -2.36 -8.57 25.53
CA GLU A 518 -2.14 -9.51 24.42
C GLU A 518 -1.92 -10.95 24.92
N GLY A 519 -1.43 -11.10 26.16
CA GLY A 519 -1.15 -12.38 26.80
C GLY A 519 -2.40 -13.21 27.05
N THR A 520 -3.58 -12.58 27.09
CA THR A 520 -4.87 -13.30 27.19
C THR A 520 -5.14 -14.14 25.94
N TYR A 521 -4.90 -13.58 24.74
CA TYR A 521 -5.05 -14.27 23.46
C TYR A 521 -3.98 -15.35 23.27
N VAL A 522 -2.73 -15.05 23.64
CA VAL A 522 -1.64 -16.05 23.60
C VAL A 522 -1.94 -17.23 24.55
N SER A 523 -2.48 -16.95 25.74
CA SER A 523 -2.83 -17.99 26.72
C SER A 523 -3.99 -18.86 26.26
N ALA A 524 -5.04 -18.24 25.67
CA ALA A 524 -6.16 -18.98 25.09
C ALA A 524 -5.69 -19.91 23.96
N MET A 525 -4.94 -19.37 22.98
CA MET A 525 -4.32 -20.13 21.90
C MET A 525 -3.47 -21.31 22.43
N ALA A 526 -2.58 -21.04 23.41
CA ALA A 526 -1.71 -22.07 23.96
C ALA A 526 -2.50 -23.15 24.72
N GLN A 527 -3.60 -22.78 25.38
CA GLN A 527 -4.54 -23.73 25.99
C GLN A 527 -5.23 -24.60 24.93
N THR A 528 -5.72 -24.01 23.83
CA THR A 528 -6.36 -24.74 22.72
C THR A 528 -5.38 -25.73 22.07
N VAL A 529 -4.13 -25.32 21.82
CA VAL A 529 -3.04 -26.23 21.38
C VAL A 529 -2.81 -27.36 22.40
N THR A 530 -2.73 -27.03 23.69
CA THR A 530 -2.53 -28.03 24.76
C THR A 530 -3.67 -29.04 24.83
N THR A 531 -4.92 -28.61 24.68
CA THR A 531 -6.10 -29.49 24.67
C THR A 531 -6.15 -30.37 23.42
N ALA A 532 -5.78 -29.84 22.25
CA ALA A 532 -5.73 -30.59 21.00
C ALA A 532 -4.51 -31.52 20.87
N GLN A 533 -3.57 -31.49 21.82
CA GLN A 533 -2.28 -32.19 21.74
C GLN A 533 -2.34 -33.69 21.39
N PRO A 534 -3.32 -34.51 21.82
CA PRO A 534 -3.44 -35.92 21.37
C PRO A 534 -3.63 -36.05 19.84
N VAL A 535 -4.32 -35.08 19.23
CA VAL A 535 -4.57 -35.00 17.79
C VAL A 535 -3.35 -34.42 17.08
N ILE A 536 -2.80 -33.31 17.59
CA ILE A 536 -1.59 -32.67 17.05
C ILE A 536 -0.41 -33.66 17.01
N ALA A 537 -0.22 -34.45 18.07
CA ALA A 537 0.86 -35.44 18.19
C ALA A 537 0.77 -36.53 17.10
N SER A 538 -0.44 -36.97 16.74
CA SER A 538 -0.67 -38.02 15.73
C SER A 538 -0.78 -37.48 14.29
N ALA A 539 -1.18 -36.22 14.10
CA ALA A 539 -1.40 -35.62 12.78
C ALA A 539 -0.14 -35.50 11.89
N ARG A 540 -0.30 -35.59 10.56
CA ARG A 540 0.77 -35.37 9.57
C ARG A 540 0.85 -33.88 9.19
N LEU A 541 1.49 -33.09 10.05
CA LEU A 541 1.55 -31.63 9.93
C LEU A 541 2.44 -31.13 8.76
N PRO A 542 2.01 -30.08 8.03
CA PRO A 542 2.87 -29.38 7.07
C PRO A 542 4.00 -28.64 7.82
N ARG A 543 5.09 -28.28 7.11
CA ARG A 543 6.38 -27.92 7.73
C ARG A 543 6.24 -26.82 8.77
N GLU A 544 5.50 -25.78 8.40
CA GLU A 544 5.23 -24.55 9.12
C GLU A 544 4.33 -24.72 10.36
N LEU A 545 3.63 -25.85 10.51
CA LEU A 545 2.83 -26.18 11.70
C LEU A 545 3.42 -27.31 12.56
N ARG A 546 4.53 -27.95 12.14
CA ARG A 546 5.13 -29.09 12.89
C ARG A 546 5.51 -28.75 14.33
N PHE A 547 5.85 -27.49 14.59
CA PHE A 547 6.22 -27.00 15.92
C PHE A 547 5.11 -27.18 16.96
N LEU A 548 3.84 -27.22 16.55
CA LEU A 548 2.69 -27.40 17.45
C LEU A 548 2.81 -28.67 18.30
N LYS A 549 3.46 -29.74 17.80
CA LYS A 549 3.71 -30.98 18.56
C LYS A 549 4.55 -30.76 19.82
N THR A 550 5.29 -29.65 19.90
CA THR A 550 6.21 -29.31 21.00
C THR A 550 6.07 -27.85 21.44
N TYR A 551 4.97 -27.16 21.08
CA TYR A 551 4.79 -25.76 21.45
C TYR A 551 4.24 -25.64 22.87
N THR A 552 4.93 -24.83 23.68
CA THR A 552 4.47 -24.36 24.99
C THR A 552 4.87 -22.89 25.07
N SER A 553 3.94 -21.99 25.39
CA SER A 553 4.30 -20.59 25.60
C SER A 553 5.14 -20.45 26.87
N THR A 554 6.29 -19.78 26.75
CA THR A 554 7.23 -19.47 27.84
C THR A 554 7.27 -17.98 28.18
N LEU A 555 6.29 -17.21 27.70
CA LEU A 555 6.23 -15.77 27.85
C LEU A 555 5.83 -15.35 29.28
N GLY A 556 6.53 -14.35 29.81
CA GLY A 556 6.13 -13.62 31.02
C GLY A 556 5.03 -12.59 30.73
N SER A 557 4.91 -11.59 31.61
CA SER A 557 3.93 -10.50 31.47
C SER A 557 4.56 -9.14 31.72
N GLU A 558 4.25 -8.15 30.86
CA GLU A 558 4.57 -6.71 30.90
C GLU A 558 6.04 -6.25 31.04
N ASP A 559 6.93 -7.03 31.65
CA ASP A 559 8.34 -6.68 31.88
C ASP A 559 9.17 -6.65 30.59
N LEU A 560 10.34 -5.97 30.61
CA LEU A 560 11.24 -6.00 29.46
C LEU A 560 11.79 -7.42 29.22
N VAL A 561 11.97 -7.74 27.94
CA VAL A 561 12.80 -8.87 27.50
C VAL A 561 14.23 -8.41 27.28
N ASP A 562 15.19 -9.34 27.24
CA ASP A 562 16.61 -8.98 27.11
C ASP A 562 16.93 -8.25 25.80
N LYS A 563 16.13 -8.47 24.75
CA LYS A 563 16.16 -7.66 23.53
C LYS A 563 15.82 -6.19 23.79
N GLY A 564 14.80 -5.91 24.61
CA GLY A 564 14.42 -4.55 25.02
C GLY A 564 15.49 -3.88 25.88
N ARG A 565 16.12 -4.64 26.79
CA ARG A 565 17.28 -4.18 27.57
C ARG A 565 18.45 -3.80 26.66
N GLN A 566 18.72 -4.58 25.63
CA GLN A 566 19.76 -4.30 24.62
C GLN A 566 19.41 -3.10 23.73
N GLU A 567 18.15 -2.97 23.28
CA GLU A 567 17.65 -1.81 22.52
C GLU A 567 17.89 -0.51 23.29
N MET A 568 17.51 -0.45 24.57
CA MET A 568 17.70 0.75 25.39
C MET A 568 19.19 1.07 25.66
N VAL A 569 20.03 0.06 25.87
CA VAL A 569 21.50 0.25 25.96
C VAL A 569 22.08 0.78 24.64
N HIS A 570 21.58 0.31 23.49
CA HIS A 570 22.00 0.81 22.18
C HIS A 570 21.55 2.26 21.96
N HIS A 571 20.31 2.60 22.31
CA HIS A 571 19.79 3.96 22.25
C HIS A 571 20.60 4.93 23.12
N GLY A 572 20.95 4.55 24.36
CA GLY A 572 21.81 5.35 25.22
C GLY A 572 23.20 5.62 24.62
N LYS A 573 23.83 4.59 24.02
CA LYS A 573 25.13 4.72 23.36
C LYS A 573 25.09 5.63 22.13
N GLU A 574 24.12 5.42 21.23
CA GLU A 574 24.01 6.26 20.03
C GLU A 574 23.58 7.70 20.36
N PHE A 575 22.78 7.91 21.42
CA PHE A 575 22.48 9.27 21.91
C PHE A 575 23.73 9.97 22.46
N ARG A 576 24.54 9.28 23.29
CA ARG A 576 25.83 9.80 23.80
C ARG A 576 26.79 10.17 22.67
N LYS A 577 26.89 9.31 21.66
CA LYS A 577 27.73 9.46 20.46
C LYS A 577 27.26 10.59 19.53
N ARG A 578 25.93 10.80 19.41
CA ARG A 578 25.34 11.87 18.57
C ARG A 578 25.38 13.24 19.23
N TYR A 579 25.30 13.30 20.57
CA TYR A 579 25.26 14.54 21.34
C TYR A 579 26.31 14.57 22.47
N PRO A 580 27.62 14.43 22.17
CA PRO A 580 28.67 14.21 23.17
C PRO A 580 28.91 15.39 24.13
N HIS A 581 28.48 16.59 23.77
CA HIS A 581 28.60 17.80 24.60
C HIS A 581 27.32 18.18 25.33
N PHE A 582 26.27 17.35 25.25
CA PHE A 582 24.98 17.64 25.87
C PHE A 582 24.86 17.03 27.27
N SER A 583 24.26 17.79 28.19
CA SER A 583 23.89 17.35 29.53
C SER A 583 22.37 17.25 29.68
N PHE A 584 21.91 16.35 30.54
CA PHE A 584 20.54 16.31 31.04
C PHE A 584 20.59 15.95 32.53
N GLU A 585 19.65 16.50 33.29
CA GLU A 585 19.63 16.42 34.76
C GLU A 585 19.02 15.09 35.24
N HIS A 586 17.80 14.79 34.77
CA HIS A 586 17.08 13.55 35.05
C HIS A 586 16.42 12.99 33.77
N PHE A 587 16.23 11.67 33.75
CA PHE A 587 15.23 11.01 32.90
C PHE A 587 13.83 11.28 33.45
N VAL A 588 12.92 11.83 32.65
CA VAL A 588 11.50 11.94 33.04
C VAL A 588 10.75 10.75 32.46
N THR A 589 10.11 9.95 33.29
CA THR A 589 9.45 8.69 32.87
C THR A 589 7.97 8.68 33.22
N SER A 590 7.17 7.87 32.52
CA SER A 590 5.91 7.40 33.11
C SER A 590 6.21 6.42 34.24
N GLY A 591 5.37 6.41 35.29
CA GLY A 591 5.49 5.53 36.45
C GLY A 591 5.24 4.03 36.19
N SER A 592 5.44 3.54 34.96
CA SER A 592 5.34 2.13 34.59
C SER A 592 6.68 1.42 34.76
N SER A 593 6.69 0.21 35.33
CA SER A 593 7.91 -0.57 35.64
C SER A 593 8.86 -0.69 34.45
N ARG A 594 8.36 -1.17 33.30
CA ARG A 594 9.14 -1.32 32.05
C ARG A 594 9.70 -0.01 31.50
N VAL A 595 9.08 1.13 31.81
CA VAL A 595 9.52 2.46 31.35
C VAL A 595 10.64 2.99 32.25
N ILE A 596 10.53 2.79 33.57
CA ILE A 596 11.60 3.03 34.55
C ILE A 596 12.81 2.11 34.30
N GLU A 597 12.56 0.83 34.01
CA GLU A 597 13.61 -0.11 33.61
C GLU A 597 14.28 0.33 32.29
N SER A 598 13.49 0.75 31.30
CA SER A 598 14.03 1.27 30.03
C SER A 598 14.94 2.48 30.22
N ALA A 599 14.59 3.40 31.14
CA ALA A 599 15.43 4.54 31.49
C ALA A 599 16.74 4.07 32.16
N THR A 600 16.66 3.07 33.03
CA THR A 600 17.83 2.45 33.68
C THR A 600 18.79 1.82 32.66
N TYR A 601 18.27 1.11 31.64
CA TYR A 601 19.12 0.53 30.59
C TYR A 601 19.63 1.56 29.58
N PHE A 602 18.87 2.64 29.31
CA PHE A 602 19.39 3.80 28.58
C PHE A 602 20.54 4.47 29.35
N GLY A 603 20.39 4.65 30.67
CA GLY A 603 21.45 5.16 31.56
C GLY A 603 22.72 4.33 31.51
N LYS A 604 22.61 2.99 31.64
CA LYS A 604 23.73 2.05 31.41
C LYS A 604 24.37 2.20 30.03
N GLY A 605 23.59 2.52 28.99
CA GLY A 605 24.09 2.81 27.65
C GLY A 605 24.81 4.14 27.51
N TYR A 606 24.29 5.20 28.13
CA TYR A 606 24.78 6.58 27.99
C TYR A 606 25.99 6.88 28.89
N PHE A 607 25.94 6.45 30.15
CA PHE A 607 26.99 6.70 31.16
C PHE A 607 27.98 5.54 31.32
N GLY A 608 27.65 4.34 30.82
CA GLY A 608 28.50 3.16 30.92
C GLY A 608 28.73 2.73 32.39
N HIS A 609 29.99 2.56 32.78
CA HIS A 609 30.40 2.28 34.16
C HIS A 609 29.87 3.34 35.16
N ASN A 610 29.77 4.60 34.72
CA ASN A 610 29.39 5.72 35.58
C ASN A 610 27.87 5.76 35.87
N TRP A 611 27.09 4.78 35.39
CA TRP A 611 25.69 4.64 35.78
C TRP A 611 25.58 4.00 37.18
N ASN A 612 25.47 4.85 38.20
CA ASN A 612 25.43 4.44 39.60
C ASN A 612 24.25 5.01 40.43
N ASP A 613 23.49 5.97 39.91
CA ASP A 613 22.45 6.68 40.67
C ASP A 613 21.03 6.52 40.08
N PRO A 614 20.13 5.76 40.74
CA PRO A 614 18.71 5.71 40.40
C PRO A 614 17.95 7.03 40.58
N SER A 615 18.45 8.00 41.36
CA SER A 615 17.80 9.30 41.55
C SER A 615 17.78 10.16 40.28
N MET A 616 18.62 9.82 39.30
CA MET A 616 18.53 10.36 37.94
C MET A 616 17.22 9.99 37.22
N ILE A 617 16.34 9.14 37.78
CA ILE A 617 15.03 8.81 37.18
C ILE A 617 13.90 9.48 37.99
N SER A 618 13.13 10.34 37.32
CA SER A 618 11.98 11.06 37.85
C SER A 618 10.66 10.49 37.26
N PRO A 619 10.04 9.48 37.88
CA PRO A 619 8.78 8.90 37.42
C PRO A 619 7.57 9.76 37.76
N ILE A 620 6.74 10.08 36.75
CA ILE A 620 5.44 10.72 36.92
C ILE A 620 4.38 9.61 37.12
N PRO A 621 3.65 9.59 38.26
CA PRO A 621 2.63 8.58 38.52
C PRO A 621 1.62 8.45 37.39
N SER A 622 1.44 7.24 36.88
CA SER A 622 0.44 6.93 35.83
C SER A 622 -0.83 6.45 36.49
N ASN A 623 -1.68 7.38 36.92
CA ASN A 623 -2.95 7.10 37.59
C ASN A 623 -4.03 8.15 37.22
N PRO A 624 -5.33 7.87 37.47
CA PRO A 624 -6.42 8.78 37.11
C PRO A 624 -6.51 10.12 37.88
N ALA A 625 -5.59 10.39 38.82
CA ALA A 625 -5.51 11.68 39.52
C ALA A 625 -4.35 12.57 39.04
N THR A 626 -3.40 12.04 38.27
CA THR A 626 -2.13 12.73 37.95
C THR A 626 -2.07 13.11 36.47
N LEU A 627 -2.23 14.39 36.16
CA LEU A 627 -2.06 14.90 34.79
C LEU A 627 -0.59 14.82 34.35
N SER A 628 -0.26 13.72 33.67
CA SER A 628 1.04 13.47 33.08
C SER A 628 1.09 13.92 31.62
N HIS A 629 2.20 14.51 31.19
CA HIS A 629 2.46 14.77 29.76
C HIS A 629 2.90 13.51 29.01
N LEU A 630 3.32 12.46 29.74
CA LEU A 630 3.72 11.17 29.17
C LEU A 630 2.56 10.16 29.17
N THR A 631 1.58 10.32 30.06
CA THR A 631 0.38 9.45 30.18
C THR A 631 -0.94 10.24 30.30
N PRO A 632 -1.20 11.25 29.42
CA PRO A 632 -2.35 12.17 29.55
C PRO A 632 -3.71 11.49 29.42
N PHE A 633 -3.75 10.32 28.78
CA PHE A 633 -4.95 9.48 28.66
C PHE A 633 -5.47 8.94 30.00
N GLN A 634 -4.61 8.79 31.01
CA GLN A 634 -5.01 8.28 32.34
C GLN A 634 -6.07 9.18 33.02
N VAL A 635 -6.10 10.48 32.71
CA VAL A 635 -6.99 11.47 33.31
C VAL A 635 -8.04 12.01 32.33
N CYS A 636 -8.24 11.36 31.18
CA CYS A 636 -9.13 11.83 30.13
C CYS A 636 -10.46 11.05 30.13
N PRO A 637 -11.55 11.56 30.75
CA PRO A 637 -12.80 10.78 30.90
C PRO A 637 -13.54 10.50 29.58
N ASN A 638 -13.19 11.23 28.51
CA ASN A 638 -13.75 11.02 27.16
C ASN A 638 -12.82 10.18 26.26
N HIS A 639 -11.73 9.62 26.79
CA HIS A 639 -10.94 8.62 26.08
C HIS A 639 -11.72 7.29 26.01
N SER A 640 -11.79 6.66 24.84
CA SER A 640 -12.61 5.46 24.67
C SER A 640 -12.11 4.56 23.56
N PHE A 641 -11.84 3.30 23.91
CA PHE A 641 -11.46 2.26 22.96
C PHE A 641 -12.62 1.76 22.08
N SER A 642 -13.87 2.07 22.42
CA SER A 642 -15.08 1.57 21.72
C SER A 642 -15.06 1.74 20.20
N VAL A 643 -14.54 2.86 19.70
CA VAL A 643 -14.38 3.11 18.26
C VAL A 643 -13.21 2.29 17.69
N SER A 644 -12.12 2.12 18.42
CA SER A 644 -11.01 1.24 18.01
C SER A 644 -11.44 -0.22 17.93
N ASP A 645 -12.14 -0.71 18.96
CA ASP A 645 -12.63 -2.09 19.03
C ASP A 645 -13.62 -2.38 17.89
N SER A 646 -14.49 -1.43 17.55
CA SER A 646 -15.37 -1.53 16.39
C SER A 646 -14.62 -1.55 15.06
N ILE A 647 -13.56 -0.73 14.90
CA ILE A 647 -12.83 -0.60 13.63
C ILE A 647 -11.88 -1.80 13.41
N LYS A 648 -11.07 -2.14 14.42
CA LYS A 648 -10.15 -3.29 14.35
C LYS A 648 -10.91 -4.61 14.32
N GLY A 649 -12.03 -4.72 15.04
CA GLY A 649 -12.92 -5.88 14.98
C GLY A 649 -13.57 -6.05 13.60
N ALA A 650 -14.02 -4.95 12.97
CA ALA A 650 -14.52 -5.00 11.60
C ALA A 650 -13.45 -5.49 10.61
N TRP A 651 -12.18 -5.09 10.77
CA TRP A 651 -11.09 -5.61 9.95
C TRP A 651 -10.73 -7.07 10.30
N GLN A 652 -10.67 -7.44 11.58
CA GLN A 652 -10.41 -8.82 12.03
C GLN A 652 -11.38 -9.81 11.39
N ASN A 653 -12.67 -9.48 11.36
CA ASN A 653 -13.72 -10.29 10.74
C ASN A 653 -13.56 -10.47 9.21
N ILE A 654 -12.68 -9.70 8.56
CA ILE A 654 -12.39 -9.79 7.12
C ILE A 654 -11.18 -10.71 6.84
N PHE A 655 -10.11 -10.62 7.62
CA PHE A 655 -8.87 -11.37 7.34
C PHE A 655 -8.68 -12.64 8.18
N MET A 656 -9.16 -12.66 9.43
CA MET A 656 -8.88 -13.75 10.36
C MET A 656 -9.57 -15.10 10.00
N PRO A 657 -10.85 -15.15 9.59
CA PRO A 657 -11.56 -16.42 9.40
C PRO A 657 -10.89 -17.38 8.41
N ALA A 658 -10.31 -16.86 7.33
CA ALA A 658 -9.61 -17.66 6.32
C ALA A 658 -8.33 -18.31 6.86
N ILE A 659 -7.63 -17.62 7.77
CA ILE A 659 -6.39 -18.09 8.41
C ILE A 659 -6.74 -19.16 9.46
N THR A 660 -7.77 -18.91 10.27
CA THR A 660 -8.33 -19.88 11.22
C THR A 660 -8.76 -21.16 10.50
N ALA A 661 -9.47 -21.05 9.37
CA ALA A 661 -9.88 -22.17 8.55
C ALA A 661 -8.68 -22.94 7.96
N ARG A 662 -7.65 -22.23 7.47
CA ARG A 662 -6.40 -22.83 6.95
C ARG A 662 -5.67 -23.65 8.03
N ILE A 663 -5.56 -23.12 9.24
CA ILE A 663 -4.88 -23.79 10.37
C ILE A 663 -5.67 -25.02 10.83
N ASN A 664 -7.00 -24.91 10.98
CA ASN A 664 -7.85 -26.04 11.34
C ASN A 664 -7.89 -27.14 10.27
N ALA A 665 -7.89 -26.79 8.98
CA ALA A 665 -7.86 -27.77 7.89
C ALA A 665 -6.57 -28.61 7.87
N ALA A 666 -5.44 -28.03 8.28
CA ALA A 666 -4.17 -28.75 8.42
C ALA A 666 -4.10 -29.64 9.67
N VAL A 667 -5.00 -29.43 10.65
CA VAL A 667 -5.05 -30.17 11.93
C VAL A 667 -6.51 -30.49 12.31
N PRO A 668 -7.18 -31.46 11.62
CA PRO A 668 -8.59 -31.76 11.90
C PRO A 668 -8.82 -32.19 13.35
N GLY A 669 -9.55 -31.37 14.11
CA GLY A 669 -9.77 -31.53 15.55
C GLY A 669 -9.01 -30.53 16.46
N LEU A 670 -8.24 -29.61 15.89
CA LEU A 670 -7.59 -28.50 16.62
C LEU A 670 -8.59 -27.45 17.12
N ASN A 671 -9.64 -27.19 16.35
CA ASN A 671 -10.79 -26.35 16.72
C ASN A 671 -10.44 -24.91 17.17
N PHE A 672 -9.43 -24.30 16.56
CA PHE A 672 -9.13 -22.86 16.72
C PHE A 672 -10.33 -22.00 16.33
N ALA A 673 -10.58 -20.93 17.08
CA ALA A 673 -11.35 -19.77 16.65
C ALA A 673 -10.41 -18.65 16.20
N ASP A 674 -10.98 -17.58 15.64
CA ASP A 674 -10.27 -16.37 15.22
C ASP A 674 -9.44 -15.73 16.35
N ILE A 675 -9.85 -15.94 17.60
CA ILE A 675 -9.16 -15.43 18.77
C ILE A 675 -7.88 -16.21 19.08
N ASP A 676 -7.84 -17.52 18.81
CA ASP A 676 -6.63 -18.34 18.90
C ASP A 676 -5.64 -17.97 17.79
N THR A 677 -6.15 -17.70 16.58
CA THR A 677 -5.36 -17.23 15.45
C THR A 677 -4.72 -15.87 15.73
N LEU A 678 -5.47 -14.92 16.32
CA LEU A 678 -4.93 -13.66 16.83
C LEU A 678 -3.88 -13.88 17.94
N GLY A 679 -4.12 -14.85 18.83
CA GLY A 679 -3.14 -15.31 19.83
C GLY A 679 -1.83 -15.81 19.19
N GLY A 680 -1.92 -16.51 18.06
CA GLY A 680 -0.76 -16.92 17.26
C GLY A 680 0.01 -15.75 16.67
N PHE A 681 -0.65 -14.71 16.17
CA PHE A 681 0.01 -13.49 15.69
C PHE A 681 0.75 -12.75 16.82
N TYR A 682 0.13 -12.62 18.00
CA TYR A 682 0.80 -12.06 19.16
C TYR A 682 1.98 -12.94 19.62
N ALA A 683 1.84 -14.27 19.60
CA ALA A 683 2.95 -15.19 19.90
C ALA A 683 4.11 -15.06 18.89
N CYS A 684 3.84 -14.82 17.60
CA CYS A 684 4.88 -14.47 16.62
C CYS A 684 5.72 -13.27 17.08
N ALA A 685 5.07 -12.17 17.48
CA ALA A 685 5.78 -10.97 17.94
C ALA A 685 6.51 -11.18 19.28
N PHE A 686 5.82 -11.73 20.28
CA PHE A 686 6.35 -11.79 21.65
C PHE A 686 7.37 -12.92 21.86
N ASP A 687 7.20 -14.11 21.25
CA ASP A 687 8.24 -15.16 21.28
C ASP A 687 9.51 -14.64 20.60
N TYR A 688 9.39 -13.93 19.46
CA TYR A 688 10.55 -13.37 18.75
C TYR A 688 11.23 -12.23 19.52
N ALA A 689 10.46 -11.43 20.27
CA ALA A 689 11.01 -10.41 21.16
C ALA A 689 11.77 -11.05 22.34
N ALA A 690 11.22 -12.11 22.94
CA ALA A 690 11.78 -12.78 24.12
C ALA A 690 12.97 -13.68 23.80
N HIS A 691 12.93 -14.43 22.70
CA HIS A 691 13.82 -15.55 22.42
C HIS A 691 14.68 -15.35 21.15
N GLY A 692 14.38 -14.33 20.34
CA GLY A 692 15.11 -14.06 19.08
C GLY A 692 14.68 -14.92 17.89
N GLU A 693 13.79 -15.89 18.11
CA GLU A 693 13.08 -16.67 17.10
C GLU A 693 11.62 -16.86 17.56
N SER A 694 10.69 -17.10 16.62
CA SER A 694 9.35 -17.59 16.94
C SER A 694 8.89 -18.57 15.87
N PRO A 695 8.40 -19.76 16.26
CA PRO A 695 7.85 -20.69 15.29
C PRO A 695 6.51 -20.21 14.71
N TRP A 696 5.76 -19.39 15.45
CA TRP A 696 4.50 -18.80 14.99
C TRP A 696 4.68 -17.88 13.78
N CYS A 697 5.80 -17.16 13.68
CA CYS A 697 6.09 -16.38 12.47
C CYS A 697 6.33 -17.26 11.23
N GLY A 698 6.61 -18.56 11.40
CA GLY A 698 6.62 -19.54 10.33
C GLY A 698 5.21 -19.93 9.87
N ALA A 699 4.25 -20.03 10.79
CA ALA A 699 2.88 -20.49 10.55
C ALA A 699 2.05 -19.57 9.63
N PHE A 700 2.38 -18.28 9.58
CA PHE A 700 1.68 -17.27 8.78
C PHE A 700 2.38 -16.94 7.46
N THR A 701 1.62 -16.65 6.41
CA THR A 701 2.15 -16.14 5.13
C THR A 701 2.59 -14.68 5.26
N LYS A 702 3.28 -14.13 4.25
CA LYS A 702 3.62 -12.70 4.24
C LYS A 702 2.35 -11.84 4.25
N GLN A 703 1.36 -12.18 3.43
CA GLN A 703 0.13 -11.39 3.31
C GLN A 703 -0.69 -11.40 4.60
N GLU A 704 -0.75 -12.53 5.29
CA GLU A 704 -1.39 -12.65 6.61
C GLU A 704 -0.70 -11.75 7.65
N ILE A 705 0.64 -11.64 7.60
CA ILE A 705 1.42 -10.71 8.43
C ILE A 705 1.18 -9.25 8.01
N ASP A 706 1.10 -8.92 6.71
CA ASP A 706 0.74 -7.58 6.23
C ASP A 706 -0.67 -7.17 6.71
N GLN A 707 -1.62 -8.11 6.78
CA GLN A 707 -2.98 -7.88 7.29
C GLN A 707 -3.02 -7.66 8.81
N PHE A 708 -2.16 -8.33 9.57
CA PHE A 708 -1.98 -8.11 11.01
C PHE A 708 -1.24 -6.81 11.34
N GLU A 709 -0.25 -6.40 10.52
CA GLU A 709 0.40 -5.09 10.62
C GLU A 709 -0.65 -3.97 10.52
N TYR A 710 -1.52 -4.04 9.50
CA TYR A 710 -2.59 -3.07 9.29
C TYR A 710 -3.72 -3.17 10.34
N TYR A 711 -4.02 -4.36 10.89
CA TYR A 711 -4.90 -4.49 12.06
C TYR A 711 -4.37 -3.68 13.26
N ALA A 712 -3.06 -3.74 13.50
CA ALA A 712 -2.43 -3.01 14.60
C ALA A 712 -2.31 -1.50 14.31
N ASP A 713 -2.12 -1.09 13.04
CA ASP A 713 -2.21 0.32 12.65
C ASP A 713 -3.60 0.91 12.92
N LEU A 714 -4.66 0.17 12.58
CA LEU A 714 -6.03 0.58 12.86
C LEU A 714 -6.26 0.74 14.36
N ASP A 715 -5.81 -0.21 15.18
CA ASP A 715 -5.96 -0.13 16.64
C ASP A 715 -5.22 1.07 17.24
N VAL A 716 -3.97 1.31 16.82
CA VAL A 716 -3.18 2.47 17.30
C VAL A 716 -3.78 3.80 16.80
N SER A 717 -4.20 3.86 15.54
CA SER A 717 -4.76 5.07 14.93
C SER A 717 -6.11 5.46 15.54
N ALA A 718 -6.97 4.48 15.88
CA ALA A 718 -8.27 4.72 16.51
C ALA A 718 -8.19 4.86 18.04
N SER A 719 -7.25 4.19 18.72
CA SER A 719 -7.06 4.34 20.18
C SER A 719 -6.27 5.59 20.58
N TRP A 720 -5.32 6.03 19.75
CA TRP A 720 -4.31 7.04 20.13
C TRP A 720 -3.98 8.06 19.03
N GLY A 721 -4.46 7.85 17.80
CA GLY A 721 -4.08 8.61 16.62
C GLY A 721 -5.19 9.46 16.02
N LEU A 722 -5.06 9.74 14.73
CA LEU A 722 -5.94 10.63 13.98
C LEU A 722 -7.39 10.13 13.82
N MET A 723 -7.64 8.82 14.02
CA MET A 723 -8.97 8.21 13.91
C MET A 723 -9.72 8.20 15.26
N HIS A 724 -9.08 8.62 16.36
CA HIS A 724 -9.73 8.65 17.67
C HIS A 724 -10.91 9.65 17.69
N PRO A 725 -12.08 9.26 18.21
CA PRO A 725 -13.28 10.10 18.23
C PRO A 725 -13.08 11.46 18.90
N GLN A 726 -13.92 12.43 18.49
CA GLN A 726 -14.03 13.78 19.05
C GLN A 726 -12.70 14.57 19.07
N ASN A 727 -11.71 14.19 18.24
CA ASN A 727 -10.38 14.79 18.20
C ASN A 727 -9.58 14.65 19.52
N MET A 728 -10.00 13.77 20.45
CA MET A 728 -9.39 13.66 21.79
C MET A 728 -7.91 13.27 21.76
N ALA A 729 -7.44 12.53 20.74
CA ALA A 729 -6.00 12.27 20.57
C ALA A 729 -5.17 13.56 20.46
N ARG A 730 -5.66 14.61 19.77
CA ARG A 730 -5.00 15.93 19.77
C ARG A 730 -5.12 16.62 21.12
N VAL A 731 -6.24 16.49 21.82
CA VAL A 731 -6.42 17.06 23.17
C VAL A 731 -5.42 16.46 24.16
N MET A 732 -5.32 15.12 24.21
CA MET A 732 -4.35 14.41 25.03
C MET A 732 -2.89 14.75 24.63
N GLY A 733 -2.58 14.73 23.33
CA GLY A 733 -1.25 15.08 22.83
C GLY A 733 -0.87 16.56 23.00
N SER A 734 -1.84 17.46 23.18
CA SER A 734 -1.57 18.87 23.47
C SER A 734 -0.86 19.06 24.81
N VAL A 735 -1.05 18.13 25.77
CA VAL A 735 -0.35 18.13 27.06
C VAL A 735 1.16 17.90 26.85
N TYR A 736 1.53 16.95 25.98
CA TYR A 736 2.93 16.75 25.58
C TYR A 736 3.44 17.94 24.77
N THR A 737 2.68 18.40 23.78
CA THR A 737 3.06 19.52 22.90
C THR A 737 3.34 20.80 23.70
N LYS A 738 2.53 21.09 24.73
CA LYS A 738 2.75 22.21 25.66
C LYS A 738 4.05 22.06 26.44
N LYS A 739 4.38 20.85 26.92
CA LYS A 739 5.64 20.58 27.64
C LYS A 739 6.86 20.66 26.73
N LEU A 740 6.73 20.23 25.47
CA LEU A 740 7.75 20.38 24.43
C LEU A 740 8.02 21.87 24.14
N ILE A 741 6.97 22.66 23.89
CA ILE A 741 7.08 24.11 23.68
C ILE A 741 7.76 24.80 24.87
N GLN A 742 7.40 24.44 26.12
CA GLN A 742 8.02 25.00 27.33
C GLN A 742 9.54 24.79 27.39
N ARG A 743 10.06 23.66 26.88
CA ARG A 743 11.51 23.40 26.79
C ARG A 743 12.16 24.12 25.62
N LEU A 744 11.56 24.02 24.42
CA LEU A 744 12.06 24.67 23.20
C LEU A 744 12.00 26.20 23.25
N SER A 745 11.41 26.78 24.32
CA SER A 745 11.37 28.22 24.59
C SER A 745 12.39 28.68 25.65
N THR A 746 13.24 27.80 26.19
CA THR A 746 14.37 28.23 27.04
C THR A 746 15.56 28.62 26.17
N ASN A 747 16.40 29.55 26.65
CA ASN A 747 17.61 29.99 25.96
C ASN A 747 18.83 29.11 26.29
N ASP A 748 18.62 27.88 26.74
CA ASP A 748 19.69 27.00 27.22
C ASP A 748 20.48 26.41 26.06
N GLU A 749 21.82 26.41 26.17
CA GLU A 749 22.70 25.81 25.17
C GLU A 749 23.33 24.50 25.64
N ASN A 750 23.34 23.52 24.74
CA ASN A 750 23.85 22.16 24.96
C ASN A 750 23.05 21.38 26.02
N VAL A 751 21.78 21.74 26.27
CA VAL A 751 20.87 21.02 27.15
C VAL A 751 20.05 19.99 26.38
N ALA A 752 19.93 18.80 26.94
CA ALA A 752 19.03 17.74 26.50
C ALA A 752 17.96 17.46 27.56
N TYR A 753 16.81 16.96 27.10
CA TYR A 753 15.79 16.36 27.94
C TYR A 753 15.50 14.96 27.41
N VAL A 754 15.60 13.95 28.27
CA VAL A 754 15.40 12.54 27.91
C VAL A 754 14.13 12.04 28.60
N GLU A 755 13.18 11.58 27.80
CA GLU A 755 11.85 11.19 28.23
C GLU A 755 11.49 9.80 27.76
N LEU A 756 10.84 9.03 28.63
CA LEU A 756 10.37 7.69 28.29
C LEU A 756 8.90 7.50 28.67
N GLY A 757 8.12 7.00 27.72
CA GLY A 757 6.71 6.69 27.90
C GLY A 757 6.31 5.46 27.07
N HIS A 758 5.15 5.56 26.44
CA HIS A 758 4.51 4.47 25.70
C HIS A 758 4.40 4.79 24.20
N ASP A 759 4.04 3.79 23.42
CA ASP A 759 3.51 3.94 22.04
C ASP A 759 2.39 4.99 21.98
N ALA A 760 1.40 4.87 22.87
CA ALA A 760 0.31 5.81 23.04
C ALA A 760 0.80 7.26 23.23
N THR A 761 1.87 7.46 24.01
CA THR A 761 2.49 8.79 24.24
C THR A 761 2.98 9.41 22.94
N ILE A 762 3.68 8.63 22.12
CA ILE A 762 4.24 9.07 20.83
C ILE A 762 3.11 9.32 19.83
N ALA A 763 2.11 8.43 19.77
CA ALA A 763 0.97 8.54 18.86
C ALA A 763 0.13 9.81 19.12
N VAL A 764 -0.23 10.11 20.38
CA VAL A 764 -0.96 11.35 20.70
C VAL A 764 -0.11 12.58 20.45
N ALA A 765 1.19 12.54 20.78
CA ALA A 765 2.12 13.66 20.59
C ALA A 765 2.29 14.00 19.09
N MET A 766 2.55 13.01 18.24
CA MET A 766 2.62 13.19 16.78
C MET A 766 1.29 13.70 16.19
N THR A 767 0.17 13.21 16.72
CA THR A 767 -1.18 13.63 16.30
C THR A 767 -1.48 15.10 16.66
N ALA A 768 -1.13 15.54 17.88
CA ALA A 768 -1.29 16.93 18.29
C ALA A 768 -0.36 17.88 17.52
N MET A 769 0.90 17.49 17.30
CA MET A 769 1.87 18.28 16.53
C MET A 769 1.59 18.30 15.01
N GLY A 770 0.63 17.51 14.51
CA GLY A 770 0.35 17.40 13.07
C GLY A 770 1.42 16.65 12.27
N LEU A 771 2.28 15.90 12.96
CA LEU A 771 3.34 15.07 12.37
C LEU A 771 2.81 13.69 11.96
N ALA A 772 1.76 13.22 12.63
CA ALA A 772 0.89 12.20 12.06
C ALA A 772 0.06 12.85 10.94
N THR A 773 0.28 12.41 9.70
CA THR A 773 -0.48 12.79 8.52
C THR A 773 -0.87 11.53 7.74
N TYR A 774 -2.15 11.38 7.44
CA TYR A 774 -2.58 10.32 6.52
C TYR A 774 -2.01 10.55 5.10
N GLY A 775 -1.86 9.47 4.32
CA GLY A 775 -2.09 9.55 2.87
C GLY A 775 -3.53 10.03 2.59
N PRO A 776 -3.88 10.44 1.36
CA PRO A 776 -5.16 11.08 1.09
C PRO A 776 -6.38 10.19 1.44
N ILE A 777 -6.97 10.42 2.62
CA ILE A 777 -8.27 9.89 3.02
C ILE A 777 -9.37 10.80 2.43
N PRO A 778 -10.43 10.25 1.81
CA PRO A 778 -11.60 11.02 1.41
C PRO A 778 -12.24 11.76 2.59
N ARG A 779 -12.41 13.08 2.47
CA ARG A 779 -13.19 13.87 3.43
C ARG A 779 -14.66 13.83 3.07
N GLU A 780 -15.34 12.74 3.37
CA GLU A 780 -16.80 12.78 3.50
C GLU A 780 -17.17 13.30 4.90
N SER A 781 -18.03 14.31 4.95
CA SER A 781 -18.44 14.97 6.19
C SER A 781 -19.91 14.68 6.48
N ASP A 782 -20.18 13.69 7.33
CA ASP A 782 -21.49 13.54 7.98
C ASP A 782 -21.44 14.14 9.41
N PRO A 783 -22.28 15.14 9.74
CA PRO A 783 -22.42 15.65 11.10
C PRO A 783 -23.00 14.66 12.13
N ASN A 784 -23.66 13.57 11.71
CA ASN A 784 -24.58 12.77 12.54
C ASN A 784 -24.39 11.23 12.49
N GLY A 785 -23.14 10.75 12.60
CA GLY A 785 -22.86 9.46 13.27
C GLY A 785 -22.46 8.26 12.39
N SER A 786 -22.16 7.13 13.06
CA SER A 786 -21.65 5.86 12.50
C SER A 786 -20.38 5.99 11.62
N PHE A 787 -19.21 6.04 12.28
CA PHE A 787 -17.90 6.06 11.63
C PHE A 787 -17.46 4.64 11.22
N VAL A 788 -17.51 4.31 9.92
CA VAL A 788 -17.02 3.03 9.37
C VAL A 788 -15.92 3.30 8.32
N PRO A 789 -14.63 3.00 8.60
CA PRO A 789 -13.53 3.29 7.68
C PRO A 789 -13.41 2.29 6.51
N THR A 790 -14.30 2.38 5.52
CA THR A 790 -14.13 1.69 4.23
C THR A 790 -13.13 2.45 3.35
N GLY A 791 -11.85 2.08 3.40
CA GLY A 791 -10.87 2.54 2.39
C GLY A 791 -9.47 2.86 2.90
N MET A 792 -8.66 1.82 3.14
CA MET A 792 -7.20 1.93 3.15
C MET A 792 -6.61 0.62 2.63
N ILE A 793 -5.98 0.67 1.44
CA ILE A 793 -5.28 -0.46 0.83
C ILE A 793 -3.82 -0.05 0.58
N LEU A 794 -2.92 -1.01 0.79
CA LEU A 794 -1.47 -0.85 0.84
C LEU A 794 -0.88 -0.18 -0.42
N SER A 795 -0.21 0.95 -0.21
CA SER A 795 0.91 1.39 -1.06
C SER A 795 2.02 1.94 -0.15
N SER A 796 3.23 1.38 -0.28
CA SER A 796 4.35 1.47 0.68
C SER A 796 4.10 0.77 2.04
N PRO A 797 5.15 0.19 2.68
CA PRO A 797 5.14 -0.07 4.13
C PRO A 797 5.13 1.23 4.94
N LEU A 798 5.02 1.11 6.27
CA LEU A 798 4.87 2.16 7.31
C LEU A 798 5.96 3.25 7.42
N HIS A 799 6.71 3.52 6.35
CA HIS A 799 7.75 4.54 6.28
C HIS A 799 7.28 5.87 5.65
N THR A 800 5.98 6.01 5.37
CA THR A 800 5.36 7.20 4.75
C THR A 800 4.73 8.20 5.75
N TRP A 801 4.71 7.88 7.06
CA TRP A 801 4.26 8.76 8.16
C TRP A 801 5.17 9.98 8.43
N TYR A 802 5.69 10.65 7.40
CA TYR A 802 6.41 11.93 7.49
C TYR A 802 6.54 12.68 6.14
N GLN A 803 5.59 12.50 5.21
CA GLN A 803 5.75 12.97 3.81
C GLN A 803 5.09 14.31 3.44
N LYS A 804 4.25 14.94 4.27
CA LYS A 804 3.73 16.31 4.04
C LYS A 804 3.66 17.11 5.34
N GLY A 805 4.78 17.74 5.72
CA GLY A 805 4.94 18.45 7.00
C GLY A 805 5.75 19.75 6.98
N ARG A 806 6.31 20.14 5.82
CA ARG A 806 6.81 21.48 5.44
C ARG A 806 7.12 21.47 3.95
#